data_AF-A0A4S8I2P7-F1
#
_entry.id   AF-A0A4S8I2P7-F1
#
_cell.length_a   1.000
_cell.length_b   1.000
_cell.length_c   1.000
_cell.angle_alpha   90.00
_cell.angle_beta   90.00
_cell.angle_gamma   90.00
#
_symmetry.space_group_name_H-M   'P 1'
#
loop_
_entity.id
_entity.type
_entity.pdbx_description
1 polymer ?
#
loop_
_entity_poly.entity_id
_entity_poly.type
_entity_poly.pdbx_seq_one_letter_code
_entity_poly.pdbx_strand_id
1 'polypeptide(L)'
;MSCREGLMSPQTETKASVGFKAGVKDYKLTYYTPDYEVKDTDILAAFRVTPQPGVPPEEAGAAVAAESSTGTWTTVWTDGLTSLDRYKGRCYHIEAVVGEENQYIAYVAYPLDLFEEGSVTNMFTSIVGNVFGFKALRALRLEDLRIPTSYSKTFQGPPHGIQVERDKLNKYGRPLLGCTIKPKLGLSAKNYGRAVYECLRGGLDFTKDDENVNSQPFMRWRDRFLFCAEAIFKAQAETGEIKGHYLNATAETKASVGFKAGVKDYKLTYYTPDYEVKDTDILAAFRVTPQPGVPPEEAGAAVAAESSTGTWTTVWTDGLTSLDRYKGRCYHIEAVVGEENQYIAYVAYPLDLFEEGSVTNMFTSIVGNVFGFKALRALRLEDLRIPTSYSKTFQGPPHGIQVERDKLNKYGRPLLGCTIKPKLGLSAKNYGRAVYECLRGGLDFTKDDENVNSQPFMRWRDRFLFCAEAIFKAQAETGEIKGHYLNATAGTCEEMMKRAICARELGVPIVMHDYLTGGFTANTSLAHYCRDNGLLLHIHRAMHAVIDRQKNHGMHFRVLAKALRMSGGDHIHAGTVVGKLEGEREMTLGFVDLLRDDYIEKDRSRGIFFTQDWVSMPGVLPVASGGIHVWHMPALTEIFGDDSVLQFGGGTLGHPWGNAPGAVANRVALEACVQARNEGRDLAREGNEIIREASKWSPELAAACEVWKEIKFEFEPVDKLDKEKKGYKKKNQIP
;
A
#
# COMPACT_ATOMS: atom_id res chain seq x y z
N MET A 1 61.56 26.57 12.01
CA MET A 1 60.67 26.97 13.12
C MET A 1 59.23 26.71 12.70
N SER A 2 58.31 26.55 13.66
CA SER A 2 56.89 26.31 13.39
C SER A 2 56.17 27.62 13.03
N CYS A 3 55.11 27.50 12.22
CA CYS A 3 53.86 28.26 12.39
C CYS A 3 52.70 27.49 11.74
N ARG A 4 52.12 26.53 12.47
CA ARG A 4 50.72 26.13 12.28
C ARG A 4 49.87 27.05 13.16
N GLU A 5 48.89 27.76 12.61
CA GLU A 5 47.70 28.24 13.33
C GLU A 5 46.75 28.99 12.37
N GLY A 6 45.46 29.15 12.75
CA GLY A 6 44.69 30.32 12.32
C GLY A 6 43.84 30.28 11.04
N LEU A 7 43.32 29.12 10.59
CA LEU A 7 42.18 29.10 9.64
C LEU A 7 40.96 28.41 10.27
N MET A 8 40.31 29.11 11.20
CA MET A 8 38.92 28.80 11.56
C MET A 8 38.01 29.16 10.37
N SER A 9 37.12 28.25 10.00
CA SER A 9 36.02 28.56 9.10
C SER A 9 35.08 29.58 9.78
N PRO A 10 34.46 30.52 9.03
CA PRO A 10 33.46 31.39 9.61
C PRO A 10 32.27 30.57 10.11
N GLN A 11 31.99 30.64 11.41
CA GLN A 11 30.71 30.14 11.94
C GLN A 11 29.59 31.03 11.39
N THR A 12 28.92 30.56 10.35
CA THR A 12 27.66 31.16 9.90
C THR A 12 26.58 30.86 10.94
N GLU A 13 26.43 31.76 11.92
CA GLU A 13 25.31 31.74 12.85
C GLU A 13 23.98 31.78 12.06
N THR A 14 23.33 30.63 11.95
CA THR A 14 21.95 30.58 11.49
C THR A 14 21.06 31.20 12.56
N LYS A 15 20.29 32.23 12.19
CA LYS A 15 19.31 32.91 13.06
C LYS A 15 18.07 32.03 13.37
N ALA A 16 18.29 30.75 13.67
CA ALA A 16 17.26 29.71 13.83
C ALA A 16 17.04 29.28 15.30
N SER A 17 17.86 29.77 16.24
CA SER A 17 17.84 29.37 17.65
C SER A 17 16.77 30.05 18.51
N VAL A 18 16.13 31.12 18.02
CA VAL A 18 15.13 31.88 18.79
C VAL A 18 13.76 31.20 18.70
N GLY A 19 13.50 30.25 19.62
CA GLY A 19 12.17 29.71 19.89
C GLY A 19 11.91 28.25 19.48
N PHE A 20 12.85 27.58 18.80
CA PHE A 20 12.71 26.14 18.52
C PHE A 20 13.03 25.29 19.76
N LYS A 21 12.12 24.36 20.10
CA LYS A 21 12.34 23.31 21.11
C LYS A 21 12.04 21.94 20.51
N ALA A 22 13.05 21.10 20.42
CA ALA A 22 12.90 19.69 20.04
C ALA A 22 12.15 18.90 21.13
N GLY A 23 11.42 17.86 20.70
CA GLY A 23 10.63 17.00 21.58
C GLY A 23 9.41 16.40 20.89
N VAL A 24 8.80 15.40 21.52
CA VAL A 24 7.56 14.76 21.06
C VAL A 24 6.40 15.74 21.13
N LYS A 25 5.48 15.66 20.14
CA LYS A 25 4.25 16.45 20.12
C LYS A 25 3.10 15.68 20.77
N ASP A 26 2.42 16.33 21.69
CA ASP A 26 0.99 16.14 21.94
C ASP A 26 0.23 16.71 20.72
N TYR A 27 -0.63 15.91 20.08
CA TYR A 27 -1.34 16.36 18.88
C TYR A 27 -2.52 17.28 19.23
N LYS A 28 -3.23 16.99 20.33
CA LYS A 28 -4.40 17.72 20.84
C LYS A 28 -4.11 19.21 20.98
N LEU A 29 -2.95 19.60 21.52
CA LEU A 29 -2.51 20.99 21.66
C LEU A 29 -2.43 21.79 20.35
N THR A 30 -2.35 21.14 19.18
CA THR A 30 -2.19 21.82 17.88
C THR A 30 -3.32 21.54 16.89
N TYR A 31 -3.89 20.33 16.92
CA TYR A 31 -4.81 19.79 15.90
C TYR A 31 -6.22 19.47 16.43
N TYR A 32 -6.46 19.49 17.75
CA TYR A 32 -7.82 19.55 18.30
C TYR A 32 -8.22 21.02 18.47
N THR A 33 -9.18 21.48 17.67
CA THR A 33 -9.60 22.88 17.63
C THR A 33 -11.13 22.96 17.65
N PRO A 34 -11.78 22.73 18.82
CA PRO A 34 -13.23 22.64 18.93
C PRO A 34 -13.95 23.95 18.55
N ASP A 35 -13.29 25.08 18.72
CA ASP A 35 -13.79 26.42 18.37
C ASP A 35 -13.61 26.78 16.88
N TYR A 36 -13.26 25.82 16.01
CA TYR A 36 -13.06 26.07 14.58
C TYR A 36 -14.37 26.03 13.78
N GLU A 37 -14.80 27.19 13.32
CA GLU A 37 -15.86 27.32 12.31
C GLU A 37 -15.40 26.75 10.96
N VAL A 38 -16.08 25.69 10.51
CA VAL A 38 -15.82 25.03 9.22
C VAL A 38 -16.22 25.91 8.04
N LYS A 39 -15.43 25.90 6.96
CA LYS A 39 -15.70 26.69 5.76
C LYS A 39 -16.37 25.87 4.66
N ASP A 40 -17.10 26.53 3.77
CA ASP A 40 -17.64 25.91 2.54
C ASP A 40 -16.56 25.48 1.53
N THR A 41 -15.31 25.90 1.74
CA THR A 41 -14.13 25.45 0.97
C THR A 41 -13.40 24.27 1.60
N ASP A 42 -13.70 23.90 2.85
CA ASP A 42 -12.96 22.84 3.55
C ASP A 42 -13.50 21.46 3.11
N ILE A 43 -12.59 20.49 2.92
CA ILE A 43 -12.98 19.08 2.85
C ILE A 43 -13.24 18.62 4.29
N LEU A 44 -14.43 18.06 4.57
CA LEU A 44 -14.76 17.56 5.90
C LEU A 44 -14.82 16.03 5.88
N ALA A 45 -14.15 15.37 6.81
CA ALA A 45 -14.14 13.91 6.95
C ALA A 45 -14.67 13.50 8.33
N ALA A 46 -15.53 12.47 8.37
CA ALA A 46 -15.97 11.84 9.60
C ALA A 46 -15.25 10.51 9.79
N PHE A 47 -14.39 10.42 10.82
CA PHE A 47 -13.66 9.20 11.15
C PHE A 47 -14.25 8.52 12.37
N ARG A 48 -14.70 7.27 12.22
CA ARG A 48 -14.98 6.40 13.37
C ARG A 48 -13.67 5.89 13.93
N VAL A 49 -13.30 6.36 15.11
CA VAL A 49 -12.06 6.01 15.81
C VAL A 49 -12.33 5.05 16.97
N THR A 50 -11.39 4.13 17.20
CA THR A 50 -11.30 3.36 18.44
C THR A 50 -9.89 3.54 18.99
N PRO A 51 -9.69 4.41 19.99
CA PRO A 51 -8.39 4.62 20.63
C PRO A 51 -7.84 3.33 21.26
N GLN A 52 -6.54 3.26 21.46
CA GLN A 52 -5.96 2.28 22.39
C GLN A 52 -6.29 2.65 23.85
N PRO A 53 -6.28 1.67 24.78
CA PRO A 53 -6.39 1.95 26.21
C PRO A 53 -5.39 3.02 26.67
N GLY A 54 -5.87 4.05 27.36
CA GLY A 54 -5.06 5.17 27.84
C GLY A 54 -4.86 6.32 26.84
N VAL A 55 -5.31 6.21 25.58
CA VAL A 55 -5.29 7.31 24.60
C VAL A 55 -6.61 8.08 24.66
N PRO A 56 -6.64 9.38 25.02
CA PRO A 56 -7.86 10.19 25.02
C PRO A 56 -8.47 10.31 23.61
N PRO A 57 -9.81 10.42 23.47
CA PRO A 57 -10.45 10.53 22.17
C PRO A 57 -10.03 11.80 21.41
N GLU A 58 -9.73 12.91 22.10
CA GLU A 58 -9.27 14.13 21.43
C GLU A 58 -7.84 14.03 20.93
N GLU A 59 -6.98 13.27 21.62
CA GLU A 59 -5.62 12.97 21.13
C GLU A 59 -5.68 12.01 19.93
N ALA A 60 -6.58 11.02 19.95
CA ALA A 60 -6.84 10.14 18.81
C ALA A 60 -7.34 10.92 17.57
N GLY A 61 -8.33 11.80 17.74
CA GLY A 61 -8.84 12.66 16.66
C GLY A 61 -7.81 13.67 16.15
N ALA A 62 -7.03 14.27 17.06
CA ALA A 62 -5.94 15.17 16.70
C ALA A 62 -4.79 14.47 15.97
N ALA A 63 -4.41 13.26 16.38
CA ALA A 63 -3.39 12.46 15.71
C ALA A 63 -3.79 12.09 14.28
N VAL A 64 -5.07 11.72 14.06
CA VAL A 64 -5.62 11.53 12.71
C VAL A 64 -5.50 12.82 11.91
N ALA A 65 -6.03 13.94 12.41
CA ALA A 65 -6.01 15.23 11.72
C ALA A 65 -4.59 15.75 11.41
N ALA A 66 -3.62 15.44 12.29
CA ALA A 66 -2.22 15.82 12.10
C ALA A 66 -1.54 15.01 10.99
N GLU A 67 -1.62 13.68 11.05
CA GLU A 67 -0.83 12.79 10.21
C GLU A 67 -1.45 12.55 8.83
N SER A 68 -2.70 13.00 8.61
CA SER A 68 -3.30 13.18 7.28
C SER A 68 -3.07 14.57 6.66
N SER A 69 -2.49 15.52 7.40
CA SER A 69 -2.20 16.88 6.92
C SER A 69 -0.71 17.23 6.96
N THR A 70 -0.26 18.03 7.93
CA THR A 70 1.09 18.62 8.05
C THR A 70 1.99 17.90 9.05
N GLY A 71 1.41 17.10 9.96
CA GLY A 71 2.01 16.69 11.23
C GLY A 71 3.08 15.60 11.16
N THR A 72 3.78 15.45 12.28
CA THR A 72 4.67 14.33 12.59
C THR A 72 4.88 14.26 14.10
N TRP A 73 5.19 13.07 14.63
CA TRP A 73 5.36 12.75 16.07
C TRP A 73 6.33 13.59 16.91
N THR A 74 7.13 14.47 16.29
CA THR A 74 8.12 15.34 16.96
C THR A 74 8.04 16.75 16.38
N THR A 75 8.41 17.76 17.16
CA THR A 75 8.65 19.11 16.62
C THR A 75 9.85 19.08 15.70
N VAL A 76 9.74 19.74 14.54
CA VAL A 76 10.81 19.87 13.56
C VAL A 76 11.03 21.35 13.27
N TRP A 77 12.27 21.82 13.15
CA TRP A 77 12.52 23.26 13.02
C TRP A 77 11.95 23.84 11.71
N THR A 78 11.79 22.99 10.70
CA THR A 78 11.11 23.28 9.43
C THR A 78 9.60 23.55 9.58
N ASP A 79 8.98 23.26 10.72
CA ASP A 79 7.62 23.74 11.05
C ASP A 79 7.58 25.28 11.01
N GLY A 80 8.68 25.96 11.37
CA GLY A 80 8.82 27.42 11.27
C GLY A 80 9.01 27.95 9.84
N LEU A 81 9.06 27.08 8.82
CA LEU A 81 9.15 27.44 7.40
C LEU A 81 7.83 27.25 6.63
N THR A 82 6.75 26.87 7.31
CA THR A 82 5.39 26.75 6.76
C THR A 82 4.42 27.70 7.47
N SER A 83 3.27 28.00 6.83
CA SER A 83 2.15 28.65 7.49
C SER A 83 1.26 27.56 8.13
N LEU A 84 1.67 27.06 9.31
CA LEU A 84 1.05 25.90 9.94
C LEU A 84 -0.47 26.07 10.12
N ASP A 85 -0.94 27.22 10.60
CA ASP A 85 -2.38 27.45 10.77
C ASP A 85 -3.15 27.58 9.45
N ARG A 86 -2.50 27.93 8.33
CA ARG A 86 -3.14 27.89 7.00
C ARG A 86 -3.33 26.45 6.52
N TYR A 87 -2.38 25.57 6.80
CA TYR A 87 -2.31 24.24 6.20
C TYR A 87 -2.63 23.07 7.16
N LYS A 88 -2.78 23.27 8.47
CA LYS A 88 -3.12 22.16 9.37
C LYS A 88 -4.55 21.67 9.14
N GLY A 89 -4.72 20.35 9.11
CA GLY A 89 -6.01 19.70 9.35
C GLY A 89 -6.48 19.98 10.79
N ARG A 90 -7.78 19.89 11.03
CA ARG A 90 -8.40 20.31 12.29
C ARG A 90 -9.47 19.34 12.74
N CYS A 91 -9.22 18.61 13.82
CA CYS A 91 -10.27 17.88 14.52
C CYS A 91 -11.12 18.90 15.27
N TYR A 92 -12.29 19.26 14.72
CA TYR A 92 -13.14 20.35 15.22
C TYR A 92 -14.34 19.87 16.04
N HIS A 93 -14.70 18.58 15.94
CA HIS A 93 -15.73 18.00 16.79
C HIS A 93 -15.45 16.51 17.04
N ILE A 94 -15.82 16.02 18.23
CA ILE A 94 -15.80 14.60 18.57
C ILE A 94 -17.04 14.26 19.38
N GLU A 95 -17.73 13.19 19.00
CA GLU A 95 -18.87 12.62 19.72
C GLU A 95 -18.66 11.12 19.99
N ALA A 96 -19.32 10.58 21.02
CA ALA A 96 -19.32 9.15 21.31
C ALA A 96 -20.36 8.41 20.45
N VAL A 97 -20.01 7.23 19.93
CA VAL A 97 -20.94 6.42 19.13
C VAL A 97 -21.98 5.78 20.05
N VAL A 98 -23.26 6.05 19.80
CA VAL A 98 -24.37 5.54 20.62
C VAL A 98 -24.38 4.00 20.64
N GLY A 99 -24.31 3.44 21.84
CA GLY A 99 -24.28 1.99 22.08
C GLY A 99 -22.88 1.36 22.09
N GLU A 100 -21.82 2.14 21.95
CA GLU A 100 -20.43 1.68 21.95
C GLU A 100 -19.64 2.33 23.10
N GLU A 101 -18.99 1.53 23.94
CA GLU A 101 -18.29 2.06 25.14
C GLU A 101 -17.03 2.87 24.83
N ASN A 102 -16.35 2.55 23.73
CA ASN A 102 -14.98 3.01 23.44
C ASN A 102 -14.80 3.46 21.97
N GLN A 103 -15.88 3.88 21.30
CA GLN A 103 -15.85 4.32 19.91
C GLN A 103 -16.40 5.74 19.77
N TYR A 104 -15.77 6.54 18.90
CA TYR A 104 -16.09 7.96 18.72
C TYR A 104 -16.12 8.31 17.24
N ILE A 105 -16.89 9.33 16.86
CA ILE A 105 -16.75 9.98 15.54
C ILE A 105 -15.89 11.23 15.73
N ALA A 106 -14.72 11.27 15.09
CA ALA A 106 -13.86 12.44 15.03
C ALA A 106 -14.05 13.16 13.68
N TYR A 107 -14.54 14.39 13.75
CA TYR A 107 -14.78 15.23 12.58
C TYR A 107 -13.55 16.09 12.29
N VAL A 108 -12.99 15.95 11.09
CA VAL A 108 -11.77 16.64 10.66
C VAL A 108 -12.04 17.53 9.46
N ALA A 109 -11.69 18.81 9.59
CA ALA A 109 -11.72 19.78 8.50
C ALA A 109 -10.31 19.96 7.90
N TYR A 110 -10.23 19.96 6.56
CA TYR A 110 -9.00 20.14 5.80
C TYR A 110 -9.08 21.37 4.90
N PRO A 111 -8.15 22.33 5.03
CA PRO A 111 -8.04 23.46 4.10
C PRO A 111 -7.78 23.00 2.67
N LEU A 112 -8.50 23.59 1.70
CA LEU A 112 -8.44 23.20 0.29
C LEU A 112 -7.03 23.20 -0.32
N ASP A 113 -6.17 24.13 0.10
CA ASP A 113 -4.79 24.28 -0.39
C ASP A 113 -3.89 23.07 -0.12
N LEU A 114 -4.33 22.10 0.69
CA LEU A 114 -3.64 20.83 0.93
C LEU A 114 -3.69 19.85 -0.25
N PHE A 115 -4.62 20.04 -1.19
CA PHE A 115 -4.93 19.04 -2.21
C PHE A 115 -4.47 19.46 -3.60
N GLU A 116 -4.03 18.49 -4.41
CA GLU A 116 -3.82 18.66 -5.84
C GLU A 116 -5.18 18.70 -6.55
N GLU A 117 -5.41 19.76 -7.33
CA GLU A 117 -6.61 19.95 -8.16
C GLU A 117 -6.82 18.75 -9.11
N GLY A 118 -8.06 18.27 -9.23
CA GLY A 118 -8.41 17.15 -10.11
C GLY A 118 -7.85 15.77 -9.69
N SER A 119 -7.24 15.63 -8.50
CA SER A 119 -6.52 14.41 -8.11
C SER A 119 -7.16 13.68 -6.91
N VAL A 120 -8.08 12.74 -7.21
CA VAL A 120 -8.63 11.80 -6.20
C VAL A 120 -7.51 11.02 -5.51
N THR A 121 -6.49 10.60 -6.28
CA THR A 121 -5.28 9.93 -5.81
C THR A 121 -4.58 10.72 -4.70
N ASN A 122 -4.34 12.02 -4.90
CA ASN A 122 -3.71 12.86 -3.88
C ASN A 122 -4.61 13.04 -2.65
N MET A 123 -5.92 13.21 -2.85
CA MET A 123 -6.89 13.37 -1.76
C MET A 123 -6.92 12.14 -0.84
N PHE A 124 -7.02 10.92 -1.40
CA PHE A 124 -6.98 9.70 -0.58
C PHE A 124 -5.59 9.44 0.02
N THR A 125 -4.50 9.69 -0.73
CA THR A 125 -3.13 9.57 -0.19
C THR A 125 -2.91 10.50 1.01
N SER A 126 -3.53 11.68 1.00
CA SER A 126 -3.54 12.60 2.14
C SER A 126 -4.42 12.09 3.30
N ILE A 127 -5.71 11.85 3.04
CA ILE A 127 -6.72 11.64 4.08
C ILE A 127 -6.65 10.26 4.73
N VAL A 128 -6.32 9.20 3.97
CA VAL A 128 -6.27 7.81 4.49
C VAL A 128 -4.87 7.18 4.44
N GLY A 129 -3.89 7.82 3.79
CA GLY A 129 -2.62 7.20 3.40
C GLY A 129 -1.86 6.48 4.52
N ASN A 130 -1.53 7.19 5.61
CA ASN A 130 -0.73 6.67 6.73
C ASN A 130 -1.50 6.55 8.07
N VAL A 131 -2.67 7.18 8.21
CA VAL A 131 -3.39 7.25 9.51
C VAL A 131 -3.96 5.91 9.98
N PHE A 132 -4.31 4.99 9.07
CA PHE A 132 -4.83 3.66 9.44
C PHE A 132 -3.78 2.74 10.06
N GLY A 133 -2.49 3.02 9.86
CA GLY A 133 -1.38 2.23 10.41
C GLY A 133 -0.97 2.62 11.84
N PHE A 134 -1.57 3.65 12.44
CA PHE A 134 -1.14 4.19 13.73
C PHE A 134 -1.34 3.21 14.89
N LYS A 135 -0.27 2.97 15.68
CA LYS A 135 -0.32 2.10 16.87
C LYS A 135 -1.28 2.60 17.95
N ALA A 136 -1.42 3.91 18.11
CA ALA A 136 -2.30 4.56 19.10
C ALA A 136 -3.82 4.37 18.83
N LEU A 137 -4.18 3.78 17.68
CA LEU A 137 -5.54 3.42 17.32
C LEU A 137 -5.65 1.89 17.21
N ARG A 138 -6.69 1.32 17.84
CA ARG A 138 -7.07 -0.10 17.70
C ARG A 138 -7.86 -0.34 16.42
N ALA A 139 -8.69 0.63 16.03
CA ALA A 139 -9.41 0.64 14.76
C ALA A 139 -9.63 2.08 14.28
N LEU A 140 -9.72 2.24 12.96
CA LEU A 140 -10.05 3.48 12.27
C LEU A 140 -10.92 3.14 11.06
N ARG A 141 -11.94 3.96 10.79
CA ARG A 141 -12.73 3.91 9.56
C ARG A 141 -13.11 5.33 9.14
N LEU A 142 -12.99 5.62 7.84
CA LEU A 142 -13.62 6.81 7.24
C LEU A 142 -15.09 6.44 6.97
N GLU A 143 -16.01 7.16 7.59
CA GLU A 143 -17.46 6.92 7.47
C GLU A 143 -18.10 7.84 6.42
N ASP A 144 -17.69 9.11 6.34
CA ASP A 144 -18.20 10.11 5.38
C ASP A 144 -17.12 11.14 4.98
N LEU A 145 -17.30 11.77 3.82
CA LEU A 145 -16.39 12.76 3.23
C LEU A 145 -17.15 13.84 2.41
N ARG A 146 -17.36 15.02 2.98
CA ARG A 146 -17.89 16.19 2.27
C ARG A 146 -16.85 16.77 1.32
N ILE A 147 -17.10 16.65 0.02
CA ILE A 147 -16.34 17.34 -1.02
C ILE A 147 -16.96 18.73 -1.29
N PRO A 148 -16.20 19.84 -1.16
CA PRO A 148 -16.71 21.18 -1.40
C PRO A 148 -16.79 21.48 -2.91
N THR A 149 -17.73 22.36 -3.28
CA THR A 149 -17.98 22.79 -4.68
C THR A 149 -16.75 23.42 -5.34
N SER A 150 -15.84 24.00 -4.57
CA SER A 150 -14.56 24.52 -5.03
C SER A 150 -13.61 23.40 -5.52
N TYR A 151 -13.62 22.23 -4.88
CA TYR A 151 -12.79 21.10 -5.28
C TYR A 151 -13.45 20.26 -6.38
N SER A 152 -14.75 19.97 -6.27
CA SER A 152 -15.44 19.14 -7.27
C SER A 152 -15.45 19.77 -8.68
N LYS A 153 -15.41 21.09 -8.79
CA LYS A 153 -15.25 21.83 -10.06
C LYS A 153 -13.86 21.75 -10.70
N THR A 154 -12.86 21.17 -10.02
CA THR A 154 -11.52 20.93 -10.60
C THR A 154 -11.45 19.64 -11.43
N PHE A 155 -12.49 18.80 -11.36
CA PHE A 155 -12.60 17.56 -12.12
C PHE A 155 -13.43 17.76 -13.39
N GLN A 156 -13.12 17.00 -14.45
CA GLN A 156 -13.92 16.98 -15.69
C GLN A 156 -15.36 16.49 -15.46
N GLY A 157 -15.59 15.67 -14.42
CA GLY A 157 -16.89 15.06 -14.15
C GLY A 157 -17.22 13.89 -15.08
N PRO A 158 -18.48 13.40 -15.09
CA PRO A 158 -18.90 12.33 -15.99
C PRO A 158 -18.88 12.82 -17.46
N PRO A 159 -18.32 12.07 -18.43
CA PRO A 159 -18.18 12.53 -19.82
C PRO A 159 -19.48 12.88 -20.55
N HIS A 160 -20.63 12.44 -20.04
CA HIS A 160 -21.95 12.67 -20.62
C HIS A 160 -22.98 13.02 -19.53
N GLY A 161 -23.03 12.23 -18.45
CA GLY A 161 -24.01 12.40 -17.39
C GLY A 161 -25.41 11.94 -17.79
N ILE A 162 -26.29 11.84 -16.78
CA ILE A 162 -27.56 11.10 -16.89
C ILE A 162 -28.43 11.58 -18.06
N GLN A 163 -28.58 12.90 -18.28
CA GLN A 163 -29.44 13.41 -19.35
C GLN A 163 -28.89 13.04 -20.74
N VAL A 164 -27.61 13.30 -21.01
CA VAL A 164 -27.00 13.02 -22.32
C VAL A 164 -26.94 11.51 -22.59
N GLU A 165 -26.77 10.67 -21.58
CA GLU A 165 -26.93 9.22 -21.72
C GLU A 165 -28.36 8.82 -22.07
N ARG A 166 -29.37 9.39 -21.40
CA ARG A 166 -30.79 9.15 -21.70
C ARG A 166 -31.16 9.57 -23.12
N ASP A 167 -30.65 10.71 -23.56
CA ASP A 167 -30.84 11.23 -24.92
C ASP A 167 -30.16 10.35 -25.97
N LYS A 168 -28.89 9.98 -25.75
CA LYS A 168 -28.13 9.06 -26.63
C LYS A 168 -28.75 7.68 -26.75
N LEU A 169 -29.50 7.23 -25.74
CA LEU A 169 -30.17 5.92 -25.70
C LEU A 169 -31.64 5.98 -26.14
N ASN A 170 -32.21 7.19 -26.29
CA ASN A 170 -33.63 7.44 -26.53
C ASN A 170 -34.57 6.71 -25.54
N LYS A 171 -34.19 6.65 -24.25
CA LYS A 171 -34.85 5.80 -23.24
C LYS A 171 -35.18 6.56 -21.96
N TYR A 172 -36.42 7.03 -21.84
CA TYR A 172 -36.90 7.87 -20.73
C TYR A 172 -37.88 7.13 -19.82
N GLY A 173 -38.25 7.73 -18.68
CA GLY A 173 -39.36 7.30 -17.81
C GLY A 173 -39.20 5.98 -17.03
N ARG A 174 -38.25 5.11 -17.39
CA ARG A 174 -38.00 3.81 -16.74
C ARG A 174 -36.54 3.57 -16.34
N PRO A 175 -36.25 2.66 -15.40
CA PRO A 175 -34.90 2.12 -15.22
C PRO A 175 -34.34 1.51 -16.51
N LEU A 176 -33.01 1.51 -16.63
CA LEU A 176 -32.30 0.77 -17.68
C LEU A 176 -32.06 -0.67 -17.17
N LEU A 177 -32.41 -1.65 -17.98
CA LEU A 177 -32.33 -3.08 -17.65
C LEU A 177 -31.09 -3.69 -18.28
N GLY A 178 -30.34 -4.48 -17.52
CA GLY A 178 -29.23 -5.26 -18.06
C GLY A 178 -28.76 -6.38 -17.16
N CYS A 179 -27.89 -7.23 -17.71
CA CYS A 179 -27.31 -8.38 -16.99
C CYS A 179 -25.79 -8.48 -17.21
N THR A 180 -25.13 -9.17 -16.28
CA THR A 180 -23.77 -9.68 -16.48
C THR A 180 -23.85 -10.99 -17.28
N ILE A 181 -23.01 -11.17 -18.30
CA ILE A 181 -22.90 -12.47 -18.98
C ILE A 181 -22.23 -13.49 -18.05
N LYS A 182 -22.65 -14.77 -18.12
CA LYS A 182 -22.16 -15.87 -17.26
C LYS A 182 -21.94 -17.17 -18.08
N PRO A 183 -21.06 -18.10 -17.66
CA PRO A 183 -20.19 -18.06 -16.49
C PRO A 183 -19.17 -16.93 -16.56
N LYS A 184 -18.54 -16.62 -15.42
CA LYS A 184 -17.59 -15.50 -15.32
C LYS A 184 -16.43 -15.64 -16.31
N LEU A 185 -15.98 -16.87 -16.50
CA LEU A 185 -14.81 -17.24 -17.29
C LEU A 185 -15.11 -18.49 -18.13
N GLY A 186 -14.39 -18.66 -19.24
CA GLY A 186 -14.38 -19.88 -20.05
C GLY A 186 -15.35 -19.91 -21.26
N LEU A 187 -16.09 -18.85 -21.56
CA LEU A 187 -16.92 -18.74 -22.77
C LEU A 187 -16.10 -18.27 -23.99
N SER A 188 -16.31 -18.85 -25.18
CA SER A 188 -15.65 -18.40 -26.42
C SER A 188 -16.24 -17.14 -27.02
N ALA A 189 -15.45 -16.31 -27.72
CA ALA A 189 -15.89 -15.03 -28.31
C ALA A 189 -17.26 -15.11 -28.98
N LYS A 190 -17.41 -16.11 -29.86
CA LYS A 190 -18.63 -16.40 -30.61
C LYS A 190 -19.80 -16.83 -29.71
N ASN A 191 -19.51 -17.60 -28.66
CA ASN A 191 -20.52 -18.02 -27.67
C ASN A 191 -20.89 -16.89 -26.69
N TYR A 192 -19.94 -15.99 -26.41
CA TYR A 192 -20.08 -14.83 -25.55
C TYR A 192 -20.92 -13.75 -26.24
N GLY A 193 -20.54 -13.37 -27.48
CA GLY A 193 -21.36 -12.54 -28.35
C GLY A 193 -22.74 -13.15 -28.63
N ARG A 194 -22.85 -14.49 -28.73
CA ARG A 194 -24.17 -15.13 -28.77
C ARG A 194 -24.96 -14.89 -27.47
N ALA A 195 -24.37 -15.07 -26.29
CA ALA A 195 -25.06 -14.79 -25.03
C ALA A 195 -25.50 -13.32 -24.92
N VAL A 196 -24.64 -12.37 -25.35
CA VAL A 196 -24.97 -10.95 -25.49
C VAL A 196 -26.18 -10.74 -26.41
N TYR A 197 -26.18 -11.33 -27.61
CA TYR A 197 -27.28 -11.22 -28.58
C TYR A 197 -28.60 -11.79 -28.02
N GLU A 198 -28.57 -12.99 -27.43
CA GLU A 198 -29.77 -13.64 -26.85
C GLU A 198 -30.36 -12.81 -25.70
N CYS A 199 -29.52 -12.14 -24.90
CA CYS A 199 -29.94 -11.22 -23.84
C CYS A 199 -30.48 -9.87 -24.36
N LEU A 200 -29.83 -9.25 -25.36
CA LEU A 200 -30.25 -7.96 -25.92
C LEU A 200 -31.52 -8.07 -26.76
N ARG A 201 -31.66 -9.13 -27.58
CA ARG A 201 -32.92 -9.41 -28.31
C ARG A 201 -34.06 -9.76 -27.35
N GLY A 202 -33.73 -10.26 -26.15
CA GLY A 202 -34.68 -10.59 -25.08
C GLY A 202 -35.29 -9.38 -24.36
N GLY A 203 -34.96 -8.15 -24.78
CA GLY A 203 -35.55 -6.91 -24.26
C GLY A 203 -34.70 -6.15 -23.25
N LEU A 204 -33.51 -6.64 -22.88
CA LEU A 204 -32.57 -5.85 -22.07
C LEU A 204 -32.04 -4.66 -22.87
N ASP A 205 -31.71 -3.56 -22.18
CA ASP A 205 -31.05 -2.39 -22.77
C ASP A 205 -29.55 -2.63 -22.90
N PHE A 206 -28.98 -3.27 -21.87
CA PHE A 206 -27.55 -3.53 -21.75
C PHE A 206 -27.25 -4.98 -21.42
N THR A 207 -26.05 -5.39 -21.79
CA THR A 207 -25.33 -6.47 -21.11
C THR A 207 -23.99 -5.91 -20.61
N LYS A 208 -23.33 -6.59 -19.69
CA LYS A 208 -21.96 -6.25 -19.29
C LYS A 208 -21.09 -7.47 -19.17
N ASP A 209 -19.81 -7.23 -19.25
CA ASP A 209 -18.79 -8.16 -18.80
C ASP A 209 -18.88 -8.40 -17.29
N ASP A 210 -18.60 -9.64 -16.90
CA ASP A 210 -18.23 -9.95 -15.52
C ASP A 210 -16.87 -9.29 -15.24
N GLU A 211 -16.65 -8.86 -14.00
CA GLU A 211 -15.41 -8.21 -13.59
C GLU A 211 -14.15 -9.00 -13.97
N ASN A 212 -14.26 -10.33 -14.10
CA ASN A 212 -13.17 -11.23 -14.43
C ASN A 212 -12.81 -11.36 -15.92
N VAL A 213 -13.61 -10.81 -16.85
CA VAL A 213 -13.49 -11.08 -18.29
C VAL A 213 -12.32 -10.28 -18.90
N ASN A 214 -11.12 -10.82 -18.68
CA ASN A 214 -9.80 -10.18 -18.88
C ASN A 214 -8.83 -11.10 -19.67
N SER A 215 -7.53 -10.74 -19.73
CA SER A 215 -6.35 -11.17 -20.54
C SER A 215 -6.21 -12.55 -21.15
N GLN A 216 -7.07 -13.49 -20.81
CA GLN A 216 -6.81 -14.91 -20.79
C GLN A 216 -6.27 -15.50 -22.11
N PRO A 217 -5.48 -16.60 -22.03
CA PRO A 217 -4.90 -17.24 -23.22
C PRO A 217 -5.90 -17.85 -24.19
N PHE A 218 -7.16 -18.00 -23.77
CA PHE A 218 -8.08 -18.86 -24.49
C PHE A 218 -8.50 -18.26 -25.88
N MET A 219 -8.25 -16.95 -26.14
CA MET A 219 -8.17 -16.22 -27.45
C MET A 219 -7.34 -14.92 -27.26
N ARG A 220 -7.62 -13.80 -27.98
CA ARG A 220 -7.43 -12.43 -27.44
C ARG A 220 -8.66 -11.49 -27.68
N TRP A 221 -8.87 -10.51 -26.79
CA TRP A 221 -10.01 -9.57 -26.61
C TRP A 221 -10.68 -8.97 -27.85
N ARG A 222 -9.91 -8.78 -28.91
CA ARG A 222 -10.36 -8.22 -30.18
C ARG A 222 -11.54 -9.02 -30.75
N ASP A 223 -11.54 -10.34 -30.55
CA ASP A 223 -12.61 -11.21 -31.03
C ASP A 223 -13.91 -10.99 -30.24
N ARG A 224 -13.84 -10.75 -28.91
CA ARG A 224 -15.03 -10.37 -28.12
C ARG A 224 -15.61 -9.07 -28.62
N PHE A 225 -14.77 -8.06 -28.84
CA PHE A 225 -15.22 -6.76 -29.32
C PHE A 225 -15.96 -6.90 -30.65
N LEU A 226 -15.45 -7.73 -31.57
CA LEU A 226 -16.09 -8.02 -32.85
C LEU A 226 -17.43 -8.76 -32.66
N PHE A 227 -17.47 -9.88 -31.94
CA PHE A 227 -18.71 -10.67 -31.77
C PHE A 227 -19.76 -9.97 -30.89
N CYS A 228 -19.36 -9.16 -29.91
CA CYS A 228 -20.29 -8.35 -29.13
C CYS A 228 -20.79 -7.14 -29.91
N ALA A 229 -19.97 -6.52 -30.78
CA ALA A 229 -20.45 -5.49 -31.70
C ALA A 229 -21.45 -6.07 -32.72
N GLU A 230 -21.14 -7.23 -33.33
CA GLU A 230 -22.08 -7.98 -34.19
C GLU A 230 -23.40 -8.25 -33.46
N ALA A 231 -23.33 -8.75 -32.21
CA ALA A 231 -24.48 -9.01 -31.36
C ALA A 231 -25.31 -7.76 -31.05
N ILE A 232 -24.67 -6.62 -30.74
CA ILE A 232 -25.34 -5.32 -30.56
C ILE A 232 -26.03 -4.92 -31.86
N PHE A 233 -25.30 -4.78 -32.97
CA PHE A 233 -25.87 -4.28 -34.23
C PHE A 233 -27.03 -5.15 -34.71
N LYS A 234 -26.91 -6.48 -34.59
CA LYS A 234 -28.00 -7.41 -34.91
C LYS A 234 -29.21 -7.23 -33.98
N ALA A 235 -29.01 -7.15 -32.67
CA ALA A 235 -30.11 -6.94 -31.72
C ALA A 235 -30.79 -5.57 -31.90
N GLN A 236 -30.06 -4.51 -32.24
CA GLN A 236 -30.63 -3.20 -32.58
C GLN A 236 -31.47 -3.27 -33.86
N ALA A 237 -30.97 -3.94 -34.92
CA ALA A 237 -31.70 -4.11 -36.17
C ALA A 237 -33.00 -4.94 -36.00
N GLU A 238 -32.99 -5.93 -35.12
CA GLU A 238 -34.18 -6.78 -34.85
C GLU A 238 -35.19 -6.15 -33.89
N THR A 239 -34.75 -5.30 -32.94
CA THR A 239 -35.64 -4.71 -31.92
C THR A 239 -36.06 -3.26 -32.20
N GLY A 240 -35.34 -2.55 -33.08
CA GLY A 240 -35.53 -1.11 -33.32
C GLY A 240 -35.08 -0.21 -32.16
N GLU A 241 -34.61 -0.76 -31.05
CA GLU A 241 -34.07 -0.01 -29.92
C GLU A 241 -32.55 0.15 -29.99
N ILE A 242 -32.03 1.20 -29.36
CA ILE A 242 -30.60 1.32 -29.05
C ILE A 242 -30.25 0.32 -27.93
N LYS A 243 -29.18 -0.45 -28.13
CA LYS A 243 -28.69 -1.52 -27.24
C LYS A 243 -27.20 -1.33 -26.95
N GLY A 244 -26.74 -1.73 -25.77
CA GLY A 244 -25.34 -1.61 -25.38
C GLY A 244 -24.72 -2.87 -24.77
N HIS A 245 -23.39 -2.92 -24.77
CA HIS A 245 -22.61 -3.91 -24.04
C HIS A 245 -21.39 -3.23 -23.42
N TYR A 246 -21.23 -3.36 -22.11
CA TYR A 246 -20.07 -2.81 -21.38
C TYR A 246 -18.91 -3.81 -21.43
N LEU A 247 -17.89 -3.50 -22.23
CA LEU A 247 -16.70 -4.32 -22.47
C LEU A 247 -15.55 -3.98 -21.49
N ASN A 248 -15.00 -5.00 -20.83
CA ASN A 248 -13.61 -4.99 -20.36
C ASN A 248 -12.66 -5.12 -21.56
N ALA A 249 -11.39 -4.71 -21.44
CA ALA A 249 -10.49 -4.58 -22.59
C ALA A 249 -9.70 -5.86 -22.97
N THR A 250 -9.99 -7.02 -22.37
CA THR A 250 -9.02 -8.14 -22.21
C THR A 250 -9.72 -9.57 -22.22
N ALA A 251 -9.09 -10.71 -22.60
CA ALA A 251 -9.48 -11.79 -23.59
C ALA A 251 -10.40 -13.12 -23.60
N GLU A 252 -10.76 -14.01 -22.64
CA GLU A 252 -11.72 -15.22 -22.82
C GLU A 252 -11.43 -16.56 -23.65
N THR A 253 -12.46 -17.49 -23.85
CA THR A 253 -12.66 -18.90 -24.47
C THR A 253 -12.76 -20.36 -23.84
N LYS A 254 -13.74 -21.15 -24.38
CA LYS A 254 -13.86 -22.65 -24.59
C LYS A 254 -13.98 -23.59 -23.36
N ALA A 255 -14.35 -24.89 -23.43
CA ALA A 255 -15.50 -25.67 -23.99
C ALA A 255 -15.42 -27.14 -23.44
N SER A 256 -16.43 -28.00 -23.18
CA SER A 256 -17.93 -28.05 -23.10
C SER A 256 -18.33 -29.50 -22.62
N VAL A 257 -19.52 -30.02 -22.22
CA VAL A 257 -20.99 -29.72 -22.31
C VAL A 257 -21.79 -30.35 -21.12
N GLY A 258 -22.96 -29.79 -20.69
CA GLY A 258 -24.03 -30.50 -19.92
C GLY A 258 -24.84 -29.63 -18.91
N PHE A 259 -26.19 -29.69 -18.87
CA PHE A 259 -27.01 -28.73 -18.08
C PHE A 259 -28.33 -29.23 -17.45
N LYS A 260 -28.62 -28.73 -16.24
CA LYS A 260 -29.95 -28.66 -15.58
C LYS A 260 -30.05 -27.33 -14.83
N ALA A 261 -31.16 -26.61 -14.96
CA ALA A 261 -31.37 -25.31 -14.30
C ALA A 261 -31.63 -25.43 -12.78
N GLY A 262 -31.19 -24.44 -12.00
CA GLY A 262 -31.52 -24.30 -10.58
C GLY A 262 -30.34 -23.91 -9.69
N VAL A 263 -30.66 -23.43 -8.49
CA VAL A 263 -29.71 -23.19 -7.39
C VAL A 263 -29.26 -24.55 -6.82
N LYS A 264 -27.98 -24.64 -6.44
CA LYS A 264 -27.36 -25.78 -5.76
C LYS A 264 -26.21 -25.29 -4.88
N ASP A 265 -25.89 -26.03 -3.82
CA ASP A 265 -24.71 -25.82 -2.98
C ASP A 265 -23.41 -25.79 -3.83
N TYR A 266 -22.53 -24.82 -3.58
CA TYR A 266 -21.24 -24.70 -4.25
C TYR A 266 -20.32 -25.90 -3.98
N LYS A 267 -20.39 -26.49 -2.78
CA LYS A 267 -19.56 -27.64 -2.40
C LYS A 267 -19.74 -28.86 -3.30
N LEU A 268 -20.87 -28.99 -4.00
CA LEU A 268 -21.16 -30.04 -4.98
C LEU A 268 -20.32 -29.92 -6.27
N THR A 269 -19.47 -28.90 -6.41
CA THR A 269 -18.67 -28.66 -7.63
C THR A 269 -17.30 -28.04 -7.33
N TYR A 270 -17.20 -27.20 -6.28
CA TYR A 270 -16.03 -26.37 -5.96
C TYR A 270 -15.32 -26.74 -4.64
N TYR A 271 -15.87 -27.67 -3.83
CA TYR A 271 -15.13 -28.36 -2.77
C TYR A 271 -14.62 -29.70 -3.32
N THR A 272 -13.30 -29.89 -3.34
CA THR A 272 -12.65 -31.08 -3.89
C THR A 272 -11.46 -31.46 -3.01
N PRO A 273 -11.69 -32.08 -1.84
CA PRO A 273 -10.63 -32.36 -0.86
C PRO A 273 -9.55 -33.31 -1.39
N ASP A 274 -9.89 -34.17 -2.35
CA ASP A 274 -8.98 -35.11 -3.01
C ASP A 274 -8.21 -34.50 -4.20
N TYR A 275 -8.19 -33.17 -4.35
CA TYR A 275 -7.48 -32.51 -5.45
C TYR A 275 -5.98 -32.34 -5.16
N GLU A 276 -5.16 -33.08 -5.88
CA GLU A 276 -3.72 -32.86 -5.94
C GLU A 276 -3.39 -31.51 -6.61
N VAL A 277 -2.75 -30.61 -5.85
CA VAL A 277 -2.32 -29.30 -6.35
C VAL A 277 -1.19 -29.43 -7.36
N LYS A 278 -1.26 -28.66 -8.45
CA LYS A 278 -0.23 -28.66 -9.51
C LYS A 278 0.79 -27.57 -9.27
N ASP A 279 2.01 -27.74 -9.76
CA ASP A 279 3.06 -26.70 -9.68
C ASP A 279 2.67 -25.39 -10.38
N THR A 280 1.79 -25.47 -11.38
CA THR A 280 1.25 -24.33 -12.13
C THR A 280 0.07 -23.62 -11.45
N ASP A 281 -0.55 -24.19 -10.41
CA ASP A 281 -1.75 -23.59 -9.80
C ASP A 281 -1.37 -22.40 -8.90
N ILE A 282 -2.06 -21.26 -9.02
CA ILE A 282 -2.00 -20.23 -7.98
C ILE A 282 -2.74 -20.77 -6.76
N LEU A 283 -2.10 -20.78 -5.58
CA LEU A 283 -2.75 -21.22 -4.34
C LEU A 283 -3.05 -20.01 -3.45
N ALA A 284 -4.17 -20.02 -2.76
CA ALA A 284 -4.56 -18.98 -1.81
C ALA A 284 -4.96 -19.57 -0.46
N ALA A 285 -4.54 -18.93 0.63
CA ALA A 285 -4.96 -19.25 1.99
C ALA A 285 -5.92 -18.17 2.49
N PHE A 286 -7.20 -18.49 2.62
CA PHE A 286 -8.24 -17.59 3.11
C PHE A 286 -8.63 -17.91 4.54
N ARG A 287 -8.41 -16.98 5.47
CA ARG A 287 -9.04 -16.99 6.78
C ARG A 287 -10.52 -16.61 6.60
N VAL A 288 -11.42 -17.59 6.76
CA VAL A 288 -12.86 -17.43 6.55
C VAL A 288 -13.62 -17.56 7.87
N THR A 289 -14.57 -16.66 8.09
CA THR A 289 -15.51 -16.69 9.23
C THR A 289 -16.94 -16.76 8.66
N PRO A 290 -17.57 -17.95 8.59
CA PRO A 290 -18.92 -18.11 8.05
C PRO A 290 -19.99 -17.40 8.90
N GLN A 291 -21.17 -17.18 8.32
CA GLN A 291 -22.38 -16.89 9.11
C GLN A 291 -22.83 -18.12 9.92
N PRO A 292 -23.53 -17.95 11.06
CA PRO A 292 -24.13 -19.06 11.78
C PRO A 292 -25.03 -19.92 10.86
N GLY A 293 -24.82 -21.23 10.88
CA GLY A 293 -25.55 -22.18 10.03
C GLY A 293 -24.99 -22.38 8.61
N VAL A 294 -23.94 -21.66 8.20
CA VAL A 294 -23.23 -21.91 6.93
C VAL A 294 -22.06 -22.87 7.19
N PRO A 295 -22.03 -24.08 6.58
CA PRO A 295 -20.93 -25.02 6.76
C PRO A 295 -19.60 -24.46 6.20
N PRO A 296 -18.45 -24.77 6.82
CA PRO A 296 -17.16 -24.28 6.34
C PRO A 296 -16.79 -24.78 4.95
N GLU A 297 -17.22 -25.99 4.56
CA GLU A 297 -17.02 -26.56 3.22
C GLU A 297 -17.80 -25.75 2.16
N GLU A 298 -19.01 -25.31 2.49
CA GLU A 298 -19.83 -24.46 1.61
C GLU A 298 -19.27 -23.03 1.55
N ALA A 299 -18.77 -22.50 2.67
CA ALA A 299 -18.10 -21.20 2.69
C ALA A 299 -16.81 -21.20 1.84
N GLY A 300 -15.97 -22.22 1.97
CA GLY A 300 -14.75 -22.40 1.17
C GLY A 300 -15.06 -22.63 -0.32
N ALA A 301 -16.09 -23.43 -0.63
CA ALA A 301 -16.55 -23.64 -1.99
C ALA A 301 -17.15 -22.37 -2.62
N ALA A 302 -17.93 -21.58 -1.87
CA ALA A 302 -18.51 -20.32 -2.34
C ALA A 302 -17.42 -19.29 -2.68
N VAL A 303 -16.38 -19.18 -1.84
CA VAL A 303 -15.19 -18.38 -2.15
C VAL A 303 -14.56 -18.90 -3.45
N ALA A 304 -14.16 -20.17 -3.51
CA ALA A 304 -13.49 -20.76 -4.68
C ALA A 304 -14.31 -20.66 -5.99
N ALA A 305 -15.64 -20.70 -5.91
CA ALA A 305 -16.54 -20.57 -7.05
C ALA A 305 -16.58 -19.14 -7.59
N GLU A 306 -16.89 -18.16 -6.74
CA GLU A 306 -17.14 -16.78 -7.17
C GLU A 306 -15.87 -15.94 -7.35
N SER A 307 -14.70 -16.47 -6.95
CA SER A 307 -13.37 -16.01 -7.39
C SER A 307 -12.83 -16.73 -8.64
N SER A 308 -13.62 -17.58 -9.31
CA SER A 308 -13.23 -18.25 -10.56
C SER A 308 -14.34 -18.22 -11.63
N THR A 309 -15.12 -19.29 -11.77
CA THR A 309 -16.10 -19.50 -12.86
C THR A 309 -17.56 -19.35 -12.42
N GLY A 310 -17.83 -19.50 -11.12
CA GLY A 310 -19.17 -19.75 -10.57
C GLY A 310 -20.09 -18.55 -10.44
N THR A 311 -21.35 -18.85 -10.16
CA THR A 311 -22.42 -17.88 -9.84
C THR A 311 -23.53 -18.60 -9.05
N TRP A 312 -24.37 -17.84 -8.34
CA TRP A 312 -25.43 -18.33 -7.42
C TRP A 312 -26.46 -19.35 -7.97
N THR A 313 -26.48 -19.64 -9.27
CA THR A 313 -27.42 -20.59 -9.90
C THR A 313 -26.74 -21.26 -11.09
N THR A 314 -27.12 -22.50 -11.41
CA THR A 314 -26.50 -23.26 -12.51
C THR A 314 -26.81 -22.59 -13.85
N VAL A 315 -25.79 -22.36 -14.69
CA VAL A 315 -25.94 -21.73 -16.02
C VAL A 315 -25.62 -22.72 -17.15
N TRP A 316 -26.44 -22.74 -18.20
CA TRP A 316 -26.26 -23.69 -19.32
C TRP A 316 -24.96 -23.47 -20.10
N THR A 317 -24.44 -22.25 -20.01
CA THR A 317 -23.17 -21.79 -20.57
C THR A 317 -21.95 -22.36 -19.84
N ASP A 318 -22.09 -22.98 -18.66
CA ASP A 318 -21.07 -23.90 -18.11
C ASP A 318 -20.80 -25.04 -19.09
N GLY A 319 -21.86 -25.52 -19.76
CA GLY A 319 -21.80 -26.47 -20.87
C GLY A 319 -21.20 -25.90 -22.17
N LEU A 320 -20.68 -24.67 -22.16
CA LEU A 320 -19.86 -24.10 -23.23
C LEU A 320 -18.41 -23.83 -22.77
N THR A 321 -18.02 -24.30 -21.57
CA THR A 321 -16.65 -24.30 -21.05
C THR A 321 -16.20 -25.69 -20.54
N SER A 322 -14.91 -25.88 -20.28
CA SER A 322 -14.40 -27.07 -19.57
C SER A 322 -14.33 -26.75 -18.08
N LEU A 323 -15.44 -26.92 -17.36
CA LEU A 323 -15.53 -26.50 -15.96
C LEU A 323 -14.47 -27.19 -15.08
N ASP A 324 -14.17 -28.46 -15.31
CA ASP A 324 -13.13 -29.18 -14.55
C ASP A 324 -11.70 -28.71 -14.85
N ARG A 325 -11.45 -28.07 -15.99
CA ARG A 325 -10.19 -27.35 -16.25
C ARG A 325 -10.15 -26.06 -15.44
N TYR A 326 -11.16 -25.21 -15.57
CA TYR A 326 -11.12 -23.79 -15.16
C TYR A 326 -11.63 -23.50 -13.74
N LYS A 327 -12.39 -24.38 -13.10
CA LYS A 327 -12.90 -24.13 -11.75
C LYS A 327 -11.76 -23.93 -10.76
N GLY A 328 -11.88 -22.90 -9.91
CA GLY A 328 -11.16 -22.84 -8.64
C GLY A 328 -11.59 -23.99 -7.74
N ARG A 329 -10.69 -24.47 -6.89
CA ARG A 329 -10.91 -25.69 -6.09
C ARG A 329 -10.56 -25.44 -4.64
N CYS A 330 -11.54 -25.43 -3.75
CA CYS A 330 -11.28 -25.50 -2.32
C CYS A 330 -10.87 -26.94 -1.99
N TYR A 331 -9.58 -27.15 -1.72
CA TYR A 331 -8.97 -28.49 -1.61
C TYR A 331 -8.57 -28.86 -0.18
N HIS A 332 -8.54 -27.91 0.74
CA HIS A 332 -8.26 -28.19 2.15
C HIS A 332 -8.90 -27.11 3.04
N ILE A 333 -9.38 -27.50 4.22
CA ILE A 333 -9.91 -26.58 5.24
C ILE A 333 -9.40 -27.03 6.61
N GLU A 334 -8.79 -26.13 7.37
CA GLU A 334 -8.37 -26.33 8.77
C GLU A 334 -9.07 -25.32 9.69
N ALA A 335 -9.38 -25.69 10.93
CA ALA A 335 -9.89 -24.75 11.92
C ALA A 335 -8.75 -23.89 12.50
N VAL A 336 -9.00 -22.60 12.74
CA VAL A 336 -8.00 -21.71 13.36
C VAL A 336 -7.90 -22.00 14.85
N VAL A 337 -6.71 -22.40 15.31
CA VAL A 337 -6.48 -22.77 16.72
C VAL A 337 -6.64 -21.56 17.63
N GLY A 338 -7.70 -21.56 18.43
CA GLY A 338 -7.99 -20.54 19.44
C GLY A 338 -9.14 -19.59 19.09
N GLU A 339 -9.60 -19.60 17.85
CA GLU A 339 -10.75 -18.82 17.38
C GLU A 339 -12.02 -19.69 17.31
N GLU A 340 -13.20 -19.10 17.47
CA GLU A 340 -14.48 -19.80 17.31
C GLU A 340 -15.08 -19.55 15.92
N ASN A 341 -15.52 -20.61 15.23
CA ASN A 341 -16.12 -20.55 13.90
C ASN A 341 -15.26 -19.81 12.85
N GLN A 342 -13.94 -20.01 12.90
CA GLN A 342 -12.99 -19.47 11.93
C GLN A 342 -12.06 -20.56 11.41
N TYR A 343 -11.79 -20.52 10.11
CA TYR A 343 -11.08 -21.57 9.37
C TYR A 343 -10.07 -20.96 8.40
N ILE A 344 -9.03 -21.70 8.02
CA ILE A 344 -8.23 -21.42 6.82
C ILE A 344 -8.73 -22.34 5.71
N ALA A 345 -9.38 -21.76 4.70
CA ALA A 345 -9.75 -22.45 3.48
C ALA A 345 -8.67 -22.24 2.42
N TYR A 346 -8.12 -23.34 1.90
CA TYR A 346 -7.11 -23.32 0.86
C TYR A 346 -7.77 -23.53 -0.51
N VAL A 347 -7.49 -22.62 -1.44
CA VAL A 347 -8.07 -22.63 -2.80
C VAL A 347 -6.94 -22.72 -3.83
N ALA A 348 -7.08 -23.64 -4.78
CA ALA A 348 -6.20 -23.78 -5.94
C ALA A 348 -6.88 -23.23 -7.19
N TYR A 349 -6.18 -22.39 -7.94
CA TYR A 349 -6.64 -21.75 -9.17
C TYR A 349 -5.77 -22.18 -10.36
N PRO A 350 -6.38 -22.72 -11.43
CA PRO A 350 -5.65 -23.03 -12.67
C PRO A 350 -4.95 -21.81 -13.26
N LEU A 351 -3.70 -21.98 -13.70
CA LEU A 351 -2.87 -20.93 -14.32
C LEU A 351 -3.61 -20.14 -15.41
N ASP A 352 -4.35 -20.86 -16.27
CA ASP A 352 -5.00 -20.28 -17.45
C ASP A 352 -5.92 -19.10 -17.11
N LEU A 353 -6.52 -19.07 -15.91
CA LEU A 353 -7.48 -18.01 -15.51
C LEU A 353 -6.88 -16.61 -15.52
N PHE A 354 -5.55 -16.51 -15.40
CA PHE A 354 -4.84 -15.27 -15.12
C PHE A 354 -4.17 -14.69 -16.35
N GLU A 355 -4.38 -13.39 -16.55
CA GLU A 355 -3.71 -12.56 -17.53
C GLU A 355 -2.21 -12.46 -17.24
N GLU A 356 -1.39 -12.79 -18.24
CA GLU A 356 0.06 -12.74 -18.16
C GLU A 356 0.54 -11.32 -17.82
N GLY A 357 1.38 -11.16 -16.79
CA GLY A 357 1.91 -9.86 -16.36
C GLY A 357 0.93 -8.91 -15.64
N SER A 358 -0.30 -9.35 -15.31
CA SER A 358 -1.34 -8.46 -14.76
C SER A 358 -1.74 -8.80 -13.31
N VAL A 359 -1.07 -8.15 -12.35
CA VAL A 359 -1.44 -8.17 -10.92
C VAL A 359 -2.89 -7.71 -10.73
N THR A 360 -3.32 -6.71 -11.52
CA THR A 360 -4.69 -6.20 -11.52
C THR A 360 -5.70 -7.32 -11.75
N ASN A 361 -5.55 -8.13 -12.81
CA ASN A 361 -6.46 -9.25 -13.06
C ASN A 361 -6.38 -10.33 -11.97
N MET A 362 -5.19 -10.69 -11.51
CA MET A 362 -5.02 -11.68 -10.43
C MET A 362 -5.81 -11.29 -9.17
N PHE A 363 -5.79 -10.01 -8.78
CA PHE A 363 -6.60 -9.50 -7.67
C PHE A 363 -8.09 -9.35 -8.03
N THR A 364 -8.46 -8.98 -9.26
CA THR A 364 -9.88 -8.97 -9.68
C THR A 364 -10.55 -10.32 -9.44
N SER A 365 -9.88 -11.43 -9.77
CA SER A 365 -10.40 -12.76 -9.51
C SER A 365 -10.34 -13.16 -8.05
N ILE A 366 -9.14 -13.13 -7.43
CA ILE A 366 -8.95 -13.69 -6.09
C ILE A 366 -9.68 -12.87 -5.00
N VAL A 367 -9.80 -11.55 -5.15
CA VAL A 367 -10.36 -10.67 -4.10
C VAL A 367 -11.52 -9.75 -4.53
N GLY A 368 -11.94 -9.76 -5.80
CA GLY A 368 -12.94 -8.80 -6.32
C GLY A 368 -14.29 -8.79 -5.58
N ASN A 369 -15.00 -9.92 -5.55
CA ASN A 369 -16.36 -9.98 -4.98
C ASN A 369 -16.46 -10.72 -3.64
N VAL A 370 -15.61 -11.73 -3.40
CA VAL A 370 -15.81 -12.73 -2.35
C VAL A 370 -15.83 -12.16 -0.92
N PHE A 371 -15.25 -10.98 -0.72
CA PHE A 371 -15.26 -10.26 0.55
C PHE A 371 -16.63 -9.65 0.91
N GLY A 372 -17.50 -9.41 -0.08
CA GLY A 372 -18.86 -8.89 0.10
C GLY A 372 -19.94 -9.96 0.28
N PHE A 373 -19.57 -11.24 0.45
CA PHE A 373 -20.53 -12.35 0.47
C PHE A 373 -21.35 -12.40 1.76
N LYS A 374 -22.67 -12.23 1.64
CA LYS A 374 -23.62 -12.26 2.78
C LYS A 374 -23.55 -13.53 3.63
N ALA A 375 -23.12 -14.66 3.05
CA ALA A 375 -22.94 -15.94 3.74
C ALA A 375 -21.69 -15.99 4.63
N LEU A 376 -20.81 -14.97 4.54
CA LEU A 376 -19.63 -14.79 5.38
C LEU A 376 -19.86 -13.61 6.34
N ARG A 377 -19.23 -13.67 7.52
CA ARG A 377 -19.09 -12.53 8.45
C ARG A 377 -17.81 -11.76 8.20
N ALA A 378 -16.74 -12.49 7.87
CA ALA A 378 -15.45 -11.92 7.51
C ALA A 378 -14.64 -12.89 6.64
N LEU A 379 -13.75 -12.34 5.83
CA LEU A 379 -12.82 -13.06 4.97
C LEU A 379 -11.50 -12.27 4.94
N ARG A 380 -10.37 -12.93 5.14
CA ARG A 380 -9.03 -12.35 4.96
C ARG A 380 -8.18 -13.26 4.06
N LEU A 381 -7.55 -12.70 3.04
CA LEU A 381 -6.53 -13.39 2.27
C LEU A 381 -5.19 -13.27 3.03
N GLU A 382 -4.71 -14.39 3.55
CA GLU A 382 -3.47 -14.43 4.35
C GLU A 382 -2.23 -14.57 3.47
N ASP A 383 -2.25 -15.41 2.44
CA ASP A 383 -1.08 -15.68 1.60
C ASP A 383 -1.46 -16.19 0.20
N LEU A 384 -0.52 -16.06 -0.75
CA LEU A 384 -0.59 -16.62 -2.10
C LEU A 384 0.68 -17.42 -2.45
N ARG A 385 0.54 -18.61 -3.06
CA ARG A 385 1.63 -19.26 -3.81
C ARG A 385 1.55 -18.79 -5.24
N ILE A 386 2.51 -17.96 -5.67
CA ILE A 386 2.69 -17.61 -7.07
C ILE A 386 3.52 -18.72 -7.75
N PRO A 387 3.00 -19.42 -8.76
CA PRO A 387 3.74 -20.47 -9.45
C PRO A 387 4.80 -19.84 -10.36
N THR A 388 5.91 -20.54 -10.56
CA THR A 388 7.05 -20.06 -11.37
C THR A 388 6.63 -19.72 -12.80
N SER A 389 5.70 -20.50 -13.37
CA SER A 389 5.08 -20.25 -14.68
C SER A 389 4.32 -18.93 -14.78
N TYR A 390 3.80 -18.38 -13.67
CA TYR A 390 3.15 -17.06 -13.66
C TYR A 390 4.16 -15.95 -13.33
N SER A 391 5.06 -16.15 -12.36
CA SER A 391 6.04 -15.11 -11.98
C SER A 391 6.98 -14.72 -13.14
N LYS A 392 7.36 -15.66 -14.02
CA LYS A 392 8.14 -15.35 -15.23
C LYS A 392 7.39 -14.53 -16.29
N THR A 393 6.09 -14.26 -16.14
CA THR A 393 5.35 -13.33 -17.02
C THR A 393 5.48 -11.86 -16.61
N PHE A 394 6.10 -11.59 -15.45
CA PHE A 394 6.31 -10.24 -14.93
C PHE A 394 7.75 -9.76 -15.09
N GLN A 395 7.94 -8.44 -15.19
CA GLN A 395 9.27 -7.83 -15.17
C GLN A 395 9.97 -8.00 -13.82
N GLY A 396 9.22 -7.92 -12.72
CA GLY A 396 9.77 -7.71 -11.39
C GLY A 396 10.31 -6.29 -11.18
N PRO A 397 11.12 -6.07 -10.12
CA PRO A 397 11.72 -4.77 -9.81
C PRO A 397 12.54 -4.20 -10.98
N PRO A 398 12.49 -2.88 -11.25
CA PRO A 398 13.26 -2.26 -12.32
C PRO A 398 14.78 -2.50 -12.24
N HIS A 399 15.35 -2.70 -11.06
CA HIS A 399 16.77 -2.95 -10.81
C HIS A 399 16.99 -3.99 -9.71
N GLY A 400 16.28 -3.86 -8.58
CA GLY A 400 16.47 -4.67 -7.39
C GLY A 400 17.77 -4.41 -6.63
N ILE A 401 17.89 -5.06 -5.46
CA ILE A 401 18.92 -4.83 -4.43
C ILE A 401 20.34 -4.66 -5.00
N GLN A 402 20.81 -5.63 -5.79
CA GLN A 402 22.21 -5.69 -6.24
C GLN A 402 22.54 -4.53 -7.18
N VAL A 403 21.73 -4.34 -8.24
CA VAL A 403 21.95 -3.30 -9.24
C VAL A 403 21.76 -1.90 -8.65
N GLU A 404 20.92 -1.74 -7.61
CA GLU A 404 20.85 -0.48 -6.86
C GLU A 404 22.16 -0.20 -6.10
N ARG A 405 22.71 -1.17 -5.36
CA ARG A 405 23.98 -0.98 -4.65
C ARG A 405 25.13 -0.64 -5.60
N ASP A 406 25.18 -1.30 -6.75
CA ASP A 406 26.18 -1.05 -7.80
C ASP A 406 26.06 0.38 -8.35
N LYS A 407 24.83 0.83 -8.67
CA LYS A 407 24.56 2.20 -9.15
C LYS A 407 24.93 3.27 -8.13
N LEU A 408 24.70 3.01 -6.84
CA LEU A 408 24.97 3.96 -5.76
C LEU A 408 26.41 3.89 -5.23
N ASN A 409 27.14 2.81 -5.55
CA ASN A 409 28.42 2.43 -4.98
C ASN A 409 28.38 2.33 -3.44
N LYS A 410 27.38 1.63 -2.87
CA LYS A 410 27.10 1.56 -1.42
C LYS A 410 26.83 0.13 -0.93
N TYR A 411 27.77 -0.42 -0.16
CA TYR A 411 27.75 -1.81 0.30
C TYR A 411 28.01 -1.93 1.82
N GLY A 412 27.77 -3.11 2.40
CA GLY A 412 28.19 -3.45 3.77
C GLY A 412 27.44 -2.75 4.90
N ARG A 413 26.37 -2.00 4.60
CA ARG A 413 25.45 -1.39 5.57
C ARG A 413 24.05 -1.17 4.97
N PRO A 414 23.03 -0.94 5.80
CA PRO A 414 21.77 -0.31 5.40
C PRO A 414 21.97 1.05 4.75
N LEU A 415 21.05 1.42 3.86
CA LEU A 415 20.97 2.76 3.28
C LEU A 415 20.19 3.68 4.22
N LEU A 416 20.56 4.96 4.29
CA LEU A 416 19.94 5.95 5.17
C LEU A 416 19.10 6.96 4.39
N GLY A 417 17.82 7.06 4.74
CA GLY A 417 16.85 7.97 4.13
C GLY A 417 16.17 8.92 5.10
N CYS A 418 15.45 9.91 4.57
CA CYS A 418 14.66 10.84 5.37
C CYS A 418 13.49 11.46 4.57
N THR A 419 12.26 11.26 5.02
CA THR A 419 11.09 12.02 4.53
C THR A 419 11.17 13.46 5.02
N ILE A 420 11.11 14.42 4.11
CA ILE A 420 11.10 15.85 4.47
C ILE A 420 9.80 16.20 5.21
N LYS A 421 9.90 17.09 6.21
CA LYS A 421 8.80 17.54 7.09
C LYS A 421 8.80 19.07 7.23
N PRO A 422 7.69 19.72 7.63
CA PRO A 422 6.33 19.17 7.78
C PRO A 422 5.82 18.54 6.49
N LYS A 423 4.85 17.62 6.59
CA LYS A 423 4.38 16.82 5.45
C LYS A 423 3.99 17.70 4.25
N LEU A 424 3.21 18.75 4.52
CA LEU A 424 2.67 19.68 3.53
C LEU A 424 2.95 21.15 3.96
N GLY A 425 2.80 22.08 3.01
CA GLY A 425 2.89 23.54 3.24
C GLY A 425 4.28 24.18 3.09
N LEU A 426 5.35 23.40 2.94
CA LEU A 426 6.67 23.94 2.54
C LEU A 426 6.68 24.37 1.07
N SER A 427 7.33 25.50 0.77
CA SER A 427 7.60 25.93 -0.61
C SER A 427 8.79 25.18 -1.23
N ALA A 428 8.81 25.06 -2.56
CA ALA A 428 9.82 24.30 -3.32
C ALA A 428 11.28 24.64 -2.94
N LYS A 429 11.61 25.93 -2.78
CA LYS A 429 12.95 26.39 -2.38
C LYS A 429 13.30 26.03 -0.93
N ASN A 430 12.33 26.00 -0.03
CA ASN A 430 12.53 25.53 1.34
C ASN A 430 12.67 24.00 1.39
N TYR A 431 11.96 23.28 0.52
CA TYR A 431 12.11 21.83 0.32
C TYR A 431 13.53 21.47 -0.13
N GLY A 432 14.03 22.12 -1.19
CA GLY A 432 15.41 21.94 -1.67
C GLY A 432 16.48 22.24 -0.61
N ARG A 433 16.29 23.29 0.22
CA ARG A 433 17.18 23.54 1.38
C ARG A 433 17.15 22.38 2.38
N ALA A 434 15.96 21.89 2.75
CA ALA A 434 15.84 20.78 3.69
C ALA A 434 16.50 19.49 3.17
N VAL A 435 16.36 19.21 1.87
CA VAL A 435 17.01 18.11 1.14
C VAL A 435 18.53 18.23 1.20
N TYR A 436 19.08 19.37 0.79
CA TYR A 436 20.54 19.63 0.79
C TYR A 436 21.16 19.43 2.18
N GLU A 437 20.55 20.01 3.23
CA GLU A 437 21.06 19.90 4.60
C GLU A 437 21.06 18.45 5.12
N CYS A 438 20.07 17.63 4.74
CA CYS A 438 20.04 16.22 5.14
C CYS A 438 21.08 15.37 4.38
N LEU A 439 21.22 15.59 3.08
CA LEU A 439 22.14 14.81 2.23
C LEU A 439 23.61 15.12 2.52
N ARG A 440 23.96 16.40 2.74
CA ARG A 440 25.33 16.79 3.11
C ARG A 440 25.73 16.31 4.50
N GLY A 441 24.77 16.16 5.41
CA GLY A 441 24.99 15.61 6.75
C GLY A 441 25.18 14.09 6.80
N GLY A 442 25.22 13.39 5.67
CA GLY A 442 25.65 11.99 5.60
C GLY A 442 24.54 10.96 5.31
N LEU A 443 23.27 11.36 5.16
CA LEU A 443 22.26 10.45 4.60
C LEU A 443 22.57 10.14 3.13
N ASP A 444 22.18 8.95 2.66
CA ASP A 444 22.26 8.59 1.24
C ASP A 444 21.11 9.24 0.46
N PHE A 445 19.94 9.32 1.09
CA PHE A 445 18.68 9.69 0.47
C PHE A 445 17.83 10.66 1.32
N THR A 446 16.97 11.39 0.61
CA THR A 446 15.75 11.99 1.17
C THR A 446 14.54 11.62 0.30
N LYS A 447 13.32 11.93 0.71
CA LYS A 447 12.12 11.71 -0.11
C LYS A 447 11.06 12.77 0.09
N ASP A 448 10.24 12.95 -0.95
CA ASP A 448 8.92 13.56 -0.86
C ASP A 448 8.07 12.82 0.18
N ASP A 449 7.17 13.53 0.87
CA ASP A 449 6.10 12.89 1.64
C ASP A 449 5.09 12.24 0.68
N GLU A 450 4.35 11.20 1.10
CA GLU A 450 3.43 10.52 0.18
C GLU A 450 2.35 11.45 -0.39
N ASN A 451 1.88 12.38 0.44
CA ASN A 451 0.89 13.35 0.04
C ASN A 451 1.49 14.58 -0.65
N VAL A 452 2.80 14.70 -0.81
CA VAL A 452 3.44 15.76 -1.61
C VAL A 452 3.40 15.38 -3.08
N ASN A 453 2.46 15.98 -3.82
CA ASN A 453 2.31 15.76 -5.26
C ASN A 453 2.48 17.11 -6.01
N SER A 454 1.42 17.88 -6.27
CA SER A 454 1.51 19.19 -6.95
C SER A 454 0.52 20.26 -6.43
N GLN A 455 0.44 20.43 -5.12
CA GLN A 455 -0.42 21.40 -4.42
C GLN A 455 -0.19 22.89 -4.78
N PRO A 456 -1.18 23.76 -4.53
CA PRO A 456 -1.05 25.22 -4.66
C PRO A 456 0.15 25.85 -3.92
N PHE A 457 0.58 25.30 -2.78
CA PHE A 457 1.74 25.83 -2.04
C PHE A 457 3.10 25.39 -2.63
N MET A 458 3.13 24.34 -3.45
CA MET A 458 4.34 23.79 -4.07
C MET A 458 3.99 22.90 -5.28
N ARG A 459 4.04 23.47 -6.49
CA ARG A 459 3.86 22.72 -7.73
C ARG A 459 5.06 21.80 -7.97
N TRP A 460 4.82 20.64 -8.62
CA TRP A 460 5.81 19.57 -8.70
C TRP A 460 7.11 19.99 -9.40
N ARG A 461 7.03 20.73 -10.52
CA ARG A 461 8.20 21.04 -11.35
C ARG A 461 9.22 21.94 -10.64
N ASP A 462 8.76 22.91 -9.85
CA ASP A 462 9.64 23.78 -9.06
C ASP A 462 10.36 22.97 -7.96
N ARG A 463 9.65 22.04 -7.32
CA ARG A 463 10.24 21.13 -6.32
C ARG A 463 11.31 20.25 -6.94
N PHE A 464 11.04 19.67 -8.11
CA PHE A 464 11.98 18.81 -8.84
C PHE A 464 13.28 19.57 -9.15
N LEU A 465 13.19 20.82 -9.62
CA LEU A 465 14.34 21.67 -9.93
C LEU A 465 15.19 21.99 -8.67
N PHE A 466 14.57 22.49 -7.59
CA PHE A 466 15.32 22.81 -6.37
C PHE A 466 15.85 21.57 -5.63
N CYS A 467 15.22 20.40 -5.80
CA CYS A 467 15.74 19.15 -5.26
C CYS A 467 16.91 18.59 -6.10
N ALA A 468 16.88 18.73 -7.43
CA ALA A 468 18.02 18.38 -8.27
C ALA A 468 19.27 19.24 -7.95
N GLU A 469 19.10 20.56 -7.80
CA GLU A 469 20.15 21.46 -7.31
C GLU A 469 20.73 20.98 -5.97
N ALA A 470 19.85 20.62 -5.03
CA ALA A 470 20.22 20.16 -3.69
C ALA A 470 20.96 18.81 -3.69
N ILE A 471 20.54 17.85 -4.52
CA ILE A 471 21.22 16.55 -4.70
C ILE A 471 22.64 16.80 -5.20
N PHE A 472 22.80 17.49 -6.35
CA PHE A 472 24.10 17.65 -6.98
C PHE A 472 25.05 18.50 -6.13
N LYS A 473 24.54 19.50 -5.40
CA LYS A 473 25.34 20.25 -4.43
C LYS A 473 25.84 19.37 -3.28
N ALA A 474 24.99 18.54 -2.67
CA ALA A 474 25.40 17.65 -1.58
C ALA A 474 26.35 16.53 -2.05
N GLN A 475 26.14 16.00 -3.26
CA GLN A 475 27.03 15.03 -3.90
C GLN A 475 28.41 15.62 -4.20
N ALA A 476 28.48 16.86 -4.71
CA ALA A 476 29.75 17.55 -4.93
C ALA A 476 30.50 17.91 -3.63
N GLU A 477 29.76 18.15 -2.53
CA GLU A 477 30.33 18.45 -1.21
C GLU A 477 30.85 17.21 -0.47
N THR A 478 30.21 16.05 -0.66
CA THR A 478 30.51 14.81 0.09
C THR A 478 31.26 13.73 -0.71
N GLY A 479 31.27 13.79 -2.04
CA GLY A 479 31.86 12.77 -2.91
C GLY A 479 31.06 11.46 -3.00
N GLU A 480 30.05 11.25 -2.15
CA GLU A 480 29.11 10.12 -2.26
C GLU A 480 28.00 10.42 -3.27
N ILE A 481 27.54 9.39 -3.99
CA ILE A 481 26.28 9.47 -4.76
C ILE A 481 25.12 9.72 -3.78
N LYS A 482 24.25 10.68 -4.12
CA LYS A 482 23.07 11.08 -3.33
C LYS A 482 21.80 11.01 -4.18
N GLY A 483 20.63 10.98 -3.53
CA GLY A 483 19.34 11.08 -4.24
C GLY A 483 18.23 11.68 -3.40
N HIS A 484 17.15 12.08 -4.08
CA HIS A 484 15.88 12.42 -3.47
C HIS A 484 14.77 11.71 -4.22
N TYR A 485 13.89 10.98 -3.53
CA TYR A 485 12.79 10.28 -4.20
C TYR A 485 11.72 11.30 -4.60
N LEU A 486 11.76 11.76 -5.85
CA LEU A 486 10.78 12.69 -6.41
C LEU A 486 9.47 11.95 -6.71
N ASN A 487 8.36 12.42 -6.14
CA ASN A 487 7.08 11.73 -6.24
C ASN A 487 6.39 11.94 -7.61
N ALA A 488 6.22 10.83 -8.33
CA ALA A 488 5.54 10.79 -9.63
C ALA A 488 4.01 10.56 -9.50
N THR A 489 3.50 10.21 -8.31
CA THR A 489 2.06 10.06 -8.04
C THR A 489 1.28 11.29 -8.52
N ALA A 490 0.19 11.06 -9.27
CA ALA A 490 -0.59 12.08 -9.95
C ALA A 490 -2.07 11.65 -10.11
N GLY A 491 -2.92 12.58 -10.57
CA GLY A 491 -4.34 12.30 -10.85
C GLY A 491 -4.61 11.47 -12.11
N THR A 492 -3.67 11.43 -13.07
CA THR A 492 -3.77 10.60 -14.29
C THR A 492 -2.41 10.00 -14.66
N CYS A 493 -2.41 8.97 -15.52
CA CYS A 493 -1.19 8.33 -16.00
C CYS A 493 -0.33 9.30 -16.84
N GLU A 494 -0.93 10.21 -17.60
CA GLU A 494 -0.22 11.19 -18.43
C GLU A 494 0.57 12.19 -17.57
N GLU A 495 0.00 12.63 -16.44
CA GLU A 495 0.70 13.49 -15.47
C GLU A 495 1.79 12.73 -14.69
N MET A 496 1.55 11.47 -14.33
CA MET A 496 2.57 10.60 -13.73
C MET A 496 3.78 10.43 -14.66
N MET A 497 3.53 10.16 -15.95
CA MET A 497 4.59 9.98 -16.94
C MET A 497 5.34 11.29 -17.21
N LYS A 498 4.67 12.45 -17.26
CA LYS A 498 5.34 13.76 -17.36
C LYS A 498 6.30 14.03 -16.19
N ARG A 499 5.90 13.65 -14.97
CA ARG A 499 6.76 13.75 -13.77
C ARG A 499 7.97 12.83 -13.91
N ALA A 500 7.78 11.55 -14.25
CA ALA A 500 8.87 10.60 -14.44
C ALA A 500 9.85 11.01 -15.54
N ILE A 501 9.36 11.50 -16.68
CA ILE A 501 10.18 12.03 -17.79
C ILE A 501 11.01 13.23 -17.31
N CYS A 502 10.43 14.17 -16.58
CA CYS A 502 11.18 15.33 -16.09
C CYS A 502 12.24 14.95 -15.04
N ALA A 503 11.99 13.97 -14.17
CA ALA A 503 13.01 13.43 -13.27
C ALA A 503 14.18 12.79 -14.04
N ARG A 504 13.88 12.02 -15.10
CA ARG A 504 14.86 11.45 -16.03
C ARG A 504 15.67 12.53 -16.74
N GLU A 505 15.04 13.61 -17.22
CA GLU A 505 15.72 14.76 -17.85
C GLU A 505 16.65 15.51 -16.89
N LEU A 506 16.32 15.56 -15.59
CA LEU A 506 17.16 16.15 -14.55
C LEU A 506 18.33 15.25 -14.10
N GLY A 507 18.40 14.00 -14.59
CA GLY A 507 19.49 13.08 -14.29
C GLY A 507 19.54 12.61 -12.83
N VAL A 508 18.44 12.67 -12.09
CA VAL A 508 18.39 12.14 -10.71
C VAL A 508 18.29 10.60 -10.73
N PRO A 509 18.84 9.88 -9.72
CA PRO A 509 18.91 8.43 -9.79
C PRO A 509 17.59 7.69 -9.46
N ILE A 510 16.59 8.39 -8.88
CA ILE A 510 15.45 7.74 -8.21
C ILE A 510 14.18 8.60 -8.21
N VAL A 511 13.02 7.94 -8.34
CA VAL A 511 11.67 8.51 -8.19
C VAL A 511 10.86 7.69 -7.17
N MET A 512 9.68 8.17 -6.77
CA MET A 512 8.73 7.36 -5.98
C MET A 512 7.29 7.37 -6.52
N HIS A 513 6.53 6.37 -6.09
CA HIS A 513 5.11 6.20 -6.41
C HIS A 513 4.32 5.56 -5.26
N ASP A 514 3.05 5.91 -5.14
CA ASP A 514 2.11 5.44 -4.12
C ASP A 514 1.19 4.35 -4.70
N TYR A 515 1.73 3.13 -4.84
CA TYR A 515 1.20 2.10 -5.76
C TYR A 515 -0.25 1.65 -5.53
N LEU A 516 -0.80 1.77 -4.32
CA LEU A 516 -2.20 1.41 -4.03
C LEU A 516 -3.18 2.53 -4.39
N THR A 517 -2.83 3.79 -4.13
CA THR A 517 -3.69 4.94 -4.42
C THR A 517 -3.57 5.39 -5.87
N GLY A 518 -2.41 5.22 -6.50
CA GLY A 518 -2.25 5.32 -7.96
C GLY A 518 -2.71 4.07 -8.72
N GLY A 519 -2.71 2.91 -8.06
CA GLY A 519 -3.19 1.63 -8.57
C GLY A 519 -2.13 0.80 -9.33
N PHE A 520 -2.26 -0.52 -9.28
CA PHE A 520 -1.30 -1.47 -9.86
C PHE A 520 -1.04 -1.26 -11.36
N THR A 521 -2.06 -0.92 -12.16
CA THR A 521 -1.90 -0.67 -13.60
C THR A 521 -0.99 0.54 -13.89
N ALA A 522 -1.12 1.62 -13.09
CA ALA A 522 -0.20 2.75 -13.17
C ALA A 522 1.19 2.36 -12.68
N ASN A 523 1.28 1.59 -11.57
CA ASN A 523 2.54 1.15 -11.00
C ASN A 523 3.37 0.28 -11.97
N THR A 524 2.78 -0.74 -12.57
CA THR A 524 3.48 -1.60 -13.55
C THR A 524 3.91 -0.79 -14.78
N SER A 525 3.09 0.16 -15.24
CA SER A 525 3.45 1.07 -16.34
C SER A 525 4.69 1.92 -16.00
N LEU A 526 4.75 2.46 -14.78
CA LEU A 526 5.90 3.21 -14.28
C LEU A 526 7.12 2.31 -14.06
N ALA A 527 6.94 1.07 -13.59
CA ALA A 527 8.03 0.12 -13.40
C ALA A 527 8.70 -0.30 -14.72
N HIS A 528 7.94 -0.45 -15.79
CA HIS A 528 8.48 -0.64 -17.14
C HIS A 528 9.26 0.61 -17.60
N TYR A 529 8.67 1.81 -17.44
CA TYR A 529 9.37 3.05 -17.78
C TYR A 529 10.69 3.25 -17.01
N CYS A 530 10.69 2.95 -15.71
CA CYS A 530 11.87 3.04 -14.83
C CYS A 530 12.98 2.07 -15.24
N ARG A 531 12.64 0.84 -15.67
CA ARG A 531 13.58 -0.12 -16.28
C ARG A 531 14.20 0.47 -17.55
N ASP A 532 13.37 0.92 -18.49
CA ASP A 532 13.82 1.41 -19.80
C ASP A 532 14.62 2.72 -19.73
N ASN A 533 14.47 3.48 -18.64
CA ASN A 533 15.14 4.78 -18.45
C ASN A 533 16.19 4.78 -17.32
N GLY A 534 16.45 3.64 -16.67
CA GLY A 534 17.47 3.50 -15.64
C GLY A 534 17.17 4.20 -14.31
N LEU A 535 15.93 4.65 -14.06
CA LEU A 535 15.50 5.25 -12.80
C LEU A 535 15.20 4.18 -11.75
N LEU A 536 15.72 4.33 -10.53
CA LEU A 536 15.27 3.52 -9.39
C LEU A 536 13.84 3.92 -9.01
N LEU A 537 13.01 2.94 -8.63
CA LEU A 537 11.60 3.16 -8.30
C LEU A 537 11.29 2.82 -6.84
N HIS A 538 11.17 3.84 -6.00
CA HIS A 538 10.77 3.66 -4.60
C HIS A 538 9.25 3.56 -4.43
N ILE A 539 8.75 2.49 -3.81
CA ILE A 539 7.33 2.32 -3.56
C ILE A 539 6.96 2.67 -2.12
N HIS A 540 6.09 3.66 -1.98
CA HIS A 540 5.43 3.98 -0.73
C HIS A 540 4.05 3.32 -0.68
N ARG A 541 3.65 2.82 0.50
CA ARG A 541 2.47 1.96 0.68
C ARG A 541 1.23 2.67 1.23
N ALA A 542 0.99 3.91 0.83
CA ALA A 542 -0.20 4.66 1.26
C ALA A 542 -1.48 3.81 1.08
N MET A 543 -2.42 3.92 2.03
CA MET A 543 -3.69 3.16 2.09
C MET A 543 -3.56 1.67 2.49
N HIS A 544 -2.36 1.09 2.62
CA HIS A 544 -2.21 -0.35 2.93
C HIS A 544 -2.98 -0.81 4.19
N ALA A 545 -2.94 -0.01 5.27
CA ALA A 545 -3.56 -0.33 6.54
C ALA A 545 -5.09 -0.20 6.55
N VAL A 546 -5.71 0.28 5.46
CA VAL A 546 -7.16 0.12 5.24
C VAL A 546 -7.50 -1.33 4.89
N ILE A 547 -6.53 -2.08 4.34
CA ILE A 547 -6.68 -3.43 3.79
C ILE A 547 -6.04 -4.49 4.69
N ASP A 548 -4.88 -4.22 5.29
CA ASP A 548 -4.07 -5.26 5.95
C ASP A 548 -4.11 -5.28 7.49
N ARG A 549 -4.52 -4.19 8.14
CA ARG A 549 -4.40 -3.97 9.60
C ARG A 549 -5.21 -4.95 10.47
N GLN A 550 -6.35 -5.44 10.00
CA GLN A 550 -7.26 -6.25 10.81
C GLN A 550 -7.06 -7.74 10.56
N LYS A 551 -6.86 -8.53 11.61
CA LYS A 551 -6.61 -9.98 11.49
C LYS A 551 -7.79 -10.77 10.91
N ASN A 552 -9.03 -10.32 11.11
CA ASN A 552 -10.22 -11.05 10.70
C ASN A 552 -10.69 -10.78 9.26
N HIS A 553 -10.34 -9.63 8.66
CA HIS A 553 -10.85 -9.22 7.35
C HIS A 553 -9.79 -8.48 6.52
N GLY A 554 -9.77 -8.68 5.20
CA GLY A 554 -8.93 -7.92 4.25
C GLY A 554 -7.81 -8.73 3.58
N MET A 555 -6.62 -8.17 3.40
CA MET A 555 -5.49 -8.89 2.77
C MET A 555 -4.22 -8.62 3.56
N HIS A 556 -3.55 -9.64 4.09
CA HIS A 556 -2.31 -9.41 4.86
C HIS A 556 -1.21 -8.80 3.97
N PHE A 557 -0.41 -7.89 4.53
CA PHE A 557 0.68 -7.21 3.81
C PHE A 557 1.63 -8.13 3.03
N ARG A 558 1.83 -9.41 3.42
CA ARG A 558 2.66 -10.36 2.64
C ARG A 558 2.14 -10.61 1.23
N VAL A 559 0.82 -10.56 1.04
CA VAL A 559 0.15 -10.68 -0.26
C VAL A 559 0.41 -9.43 -1.11
N LEU A 560 0.33 -8.25 -0.48
CA LEU A 560 0.61 -6.97 -1.12
C LEU A 560 2.10 -6.83 -1.49
N ALA A 561 3.00 -7.34 -0.65
CA ALA A 561 4.44 -7.43 -0.90
C ALA A 561 4.77 -8.36 -2.08
N LYS A 562 4.20 -9.57 -2.12
CA LYS A 562 4.29 -10.49 -3.29
C LYS A 562 3.77 -9.82 -4.56
N ALA A 563 2.61 -9.16 -4.50
CA ALA A 563 2.02 -8.45 -5.62
C ALA A 563 2.86 -7.27 -6.12
N LEU A 564 3.50 -6.51 -5.22
CA LEU A 564 4.38 -5.42 -5.60
C LEU A 564 5.71 -5.92 -6.19
N ARG A 565 6.32 -6.97 -5.63
CA ARG A 565 7.53 -7.59 -6.22
C ARG A 565 7.28 -8.03 -7.67
N MET A 566 6.08 -8.53 -8.00
CA MET A 566 5.67 -8.81 -9.39
C MET A 566 5.40 -7.55 -10.23
N SER A 567 4.62 -6.58 -9.73
CA SER A 567 4.28 -5.33 -10.45
C SER A 567 5.52 -4.47 -10.76
N GLY A 568 6.52 -4.52 -9.89
CA GLY A 568 7.79 -3.82 -10.01
C GLY A 568 7.92 -2.63 -9.07
N GLY A 569 8.99 -2.65 -8.28
CA GLY A 569 9.44 -1.57 -7.40
C GLY A 569 10.77 -1.98 -6.78
N ASP A 570 11.75 -1.09 -6.73
CA ASP A 570 13.09 -1.38 -6.20
C ASP A 570 13.11 -1.32 -4.67
N HIS A 571 12.30 -0.43 -4.09
CA HIS A 571 12.03 -0.34 -2.66
C HIS A 571 10.56 -0.64 -2.35
N ILE A 572 10.26 -1.16 -1.15
CA ILE A 572 8.91 -1.03 -0.55
C ILE A 572 8.98 -0.78 0.96
N HIS A 573 8.10 0.07 1.48
CA HIS A 573 7.89 0.25 2.92
C HIS A 573 7.48 -1.06 3.62
N ALA A 574 8.26 -1.50 4.60
CA ALA A 574 8.14 -2.80 5.28
C ALA A 574 7.75 -2.69 6.78
N GLY A 575 7.37 -1.50 7.26
CA GLY A 575 7.14 -1.28 8.70
C GLY A 575 8.46 -1.17 9.48
N THR A 576 8.40 -1.15 10.81
CA THR A 576 9.60 -0.92 11.66
C THR A 576 9.70 -1.80 12.90
N VAL A 577 8.64 -2.54 13.25
CA VAL A 577 8.40 -3.20 14.55
C VAL A 577 8.36 -2.21 15.73
N VAL A 578 9.44 -1.47 15.96
CA VAL A 578 9.63 -0.58 17.12
C VAL A 578 9.05 0.83 16.96
N GLY A 579 8.83 1.31 15.73
CA GLY A 579 8.35 2.66 15.44
C GLY A 579 6.84 2.87 15.64
N LYS A 580 6.31 4.01 15.17
CA LYS A 580 4.94 4.48 15.48
C LYS A 580 3.79 3.76 14.75
N LEU A 581 4.13 3.07 13.65
CA LEU A 581 3.19 2.30 12.83
C LEU A 581 3.25 0.81 13.24
N GLU A 582 2.16 0.08 13.03
CA GLU A 582 2.11 -1.32 13.43
C GLU A 582 3.05 -2.23 12.61
N GLY A 583 3.55 -3.26 13.28
CA GLY A 583 4.30 -4.39 12.74
C GLY A 583 4.68 -5.33 13.88
N GLU A 584 4.14 -6.54 13.89
CA GLU A 584 4.62 -7.61 14.77
C GLU A 584 5.93 -8.19 14.17
N ARG A 585 6.86 -8.64 15.02
CA ARG A 585 8.23 -8.95 14.60
C ARG A 585 8.30 -10.13 13.65
N GLU A 586 7.71 -11.27 13.99
CA GLU A 586 7.89 -12.49 13.21
C GLU A 586 7.15 -12.46 11.87
N MET A 587 5.97 -11.83 11.81
CA MET A 587 5.34 -11.52 10.51
C MET A 587 6.18 -10.55 9.65
N THR A 588 6.88 -9.60 10.29
CA THR A 588 7.71 -8.62 9.57
C THR A 588 8.93 -9.29 8.94
N LEU A 589 9.59 -10.17 9.69
CA LEU A 589 10.67 -11.00 9.15
C LEU A 589 10.15 -11.85 7.98
N GLY A 590 9.02 -12.56 8.15
CA GLY A 590 8.44 -13.39 7.09
C GLY A 590 8.13 -12.67 5.78
N PHE A 591 7.63 -11.43 5.81
CA PHE A 591 7.42 -10.67 4.57
C PHE A 591 8.66 -9.90 4.07
N VAL A 592 9.69 -9.70 4.91
CA VAL A 592 11.00 -9.21 4.48
C VAL A 592 11.75 -10.30 3.69
N ASP A 593 11.73 -11.54 4.17
CA ASP A 593 12.31 -12.69 3.48
C ASP A 593 11.65 -12.86 2.08
N LEU A 594 10.31 -12.82 2.03
CA LEU A 594 9.53 -12.85 0.77
C LEU A 594 9.85 -11.71 -0.22
N LEU A 595 10.35 -10.57 0.26
CA LEU A 595 10.72 -9.43 -0.58
C LEU A 595 12.13 -9.54 -1.16
N ARG A 596 13.07 -10.17 -0.45
CA ARG A 596 14.49 -10.21 -0.84
C ARG A 596 14.91 -11.52 -1.48
N ASP A 597 14.51 -12.63 -0.90
CA ASP A 597 15.14 -13.93 -1.15
C ASP A 597 14.59 -14.56 -2.44
N ASP A 598 15.32 -15.49 -3.06
CA ASP A 598 14.87 -16.17 -4.28
C ASP A 598 13.97 -17.39 -3.99
N TYR A 599 14.16 -18.03 -2.83
CA TYR A 599 13.38 -19.19 -2.39
C TYR A 599 13.09 -19.11 -0.89
N ILE A 600 11.81 -19.16 -0.53
CA ILE A 600 11.31 -19.03 0.86
C ILE A 600 10.47 -20.25 1.19
N GLU A 601 10.83 -20.98 2.26
CA GLU A 601 10.09 -22.16 2.70
C GLU A 601 8.80 -21.83 3.49
N LYS A 602 7.88 -22.80 3.55
CA LYS A 602 6.66 -22.72 4.36
C LYS A 602 6.97 -22.69 5.86
N ASP A 603 7.03 -21.50 6.44
CA ASP A 603 7.09 -21.29 7.89
C ASP A 603 5.85 -20.59 8.45
N ARG A 604 4.97 -21.37 9.12
CA ARG A 604 3.80 -20.83 9.82
C ARG A 604 4.15 -19.97 11.04
N SER A 605 5.36 -20.08 11.60
CA SER A 605 5.82 -19.27 12.74
C SER A 605 6.16 -17.82 12.37
N ARG A 606 6.45 -17.56 11.09
CA ARG A 606 6.46 -16.22 10.45
C ARG A 606 5.21 -15.94 9.59
N GLY A 607 4.24 -16.84 9.58
CA GLY A 607 2.99 -16.73 8.84
C GLY A 607 3.08 -16.96 7.33
N ILE A 608 4.14 -17.63 6.85
CA ILE A 608 4.26 -18.06 5.46
C ILE A 608 3.47 -19.37 5.30
N PHE A 609 2.40 -19.35 4.50
CA PHE A 609 1.51 -20.51 4.35
C PHE A 609 1.96 -21.43 3.21
N PHE A 610 2.72 -20.92 2.25
CA PHE A 610 3.23 -21.65 1.10
C PHE A 610 4.71 -21.35 0.87
N THR A 611 5.48 -22.37 0.50
CA THR A 611 6.81 -22.18 -0.11
C THR A 611 6.66 -21.30 -1.36
N GLN A 612 7.54 -20.32 -1.52
CA GLN A 612 7.57 -19.40 -2.66
C GLN A 612 8.94 -19.45 -3.33
N ASP A 613 8.95 -19.83 -4.60
CA ASP A 613 10.10 -19.73 -5.51
C ASP A 613 9.89 -18.51 -6.42
N TRP A 614 10.90 -17.66 -6.53
CA TRP A 614 10.90 -16.44 -7.34
C TRP A 614 11.66 -16.59 -8.67
N VAL A 615 12.32 -17.73 -8.92
CA VAL A 615 13.00 -18.07 -10.18
C VAL A 615 13.82 -16.91 -10.77
N SER A 616 14.66 -16.34 -9.91
CA SER A 616 15.56 -15.20 -10.15
C SER A 616 14.86 -13.89 -10.51
N MET A 617 13.64 -13.66 -10.02
CA MET A 617 13.05 -12.32 -9.98
C MET A 617 13.79 -11.47 -8.92
N PRO A 618 14.29 -10.26 -9.27
CA PRO A 618 15.12 -9.47 -8.35
C PRO A 618 14.45 -9.24 -6.98
N GLY A 619 15.29 -9.16 -5.95
CA GLY A 619 14.85 -8.78 -4.60
C GLY A 619 14.55 -7.28 -4.50
N VAL A 620 13.59 -6.94 -3.64
CA VAL A 620 13.16 -5.57 -3.30
C VAL A 620 13.80 -5.17 -1.97
N LEU A 621 14.35 -3.96 -1.87
CA LEU A 621 14.84 -3.45 -0.59
C LEU A 621 13.66 -3.12 0.36
N PRO A 622 13.59 -3.75 1.54
CA PRO A 622 12.63 -3.38 2.57
C PRO A 622 13.02 -2.03 3.20
N VAL A 623 12.05 -1.13 3.32
CA VAL A 623 12.23 0.21 3.87
C VAL A 623 11.58 0.32 5.25
N ALA A 624 12.41 0.50 6.27
CA ALA A 624 11.97 0.72 7.64
C ALA A 624 11.78 2.21 7.92
N SER A 625 10.53 2.65 8.07
CA SER A 625 10.18 4.08 8.16
C SER A 625 9.03 4.35 9.14
N GLY A 626 9.10 5.50 9.82
CA GLY A 626 8.02 6.04 10.66
C GLY A 626 8.19 5.83 12.17
N GLY A 627 8.49 6.92 12.90
CA GLY A 627 8.59 6.91 14.36
C GLY A 627 9.88 6.28 14.91
N ILE A 628 10.97 6.30 14.14
CA ILE A 628 12.28 5.78 14.54
C ILE A 628 13.31 6.91 14.75
N HIS A 629 14.31 6.63 15.58
CA HIS A 629 15.39 7.53 16.02
C HIS A 629 16.60 6.71 16.49
N VAL A 630 17.72 7.36 16.83
CA VAL A 630 19.04 6.73 17.07
C VAL A 630 19.05 5.51 18.02
N TRP A 631 18.30 5.54 19.12
CA TRP A 631 18.21 4.38 20.05
C TRP A 631 17.61 3.11 19.43
N HIS A 632 16.84 3.24 18.34
CA HIS A 632 16.29 2.09 17.62
C HIS A 632 17.29 1.47 16.63
N MET A 633 18.43 2.11 16.37
CA MET A 633 19.39 1.65 15.34
C MET A 633 19.92 0.21 15.53
N PRO A 634 20.26 -0.26 16.75
CA PRO A 634 20.73 -1.64 16.93
C PRO A 634 19.65 -2.66 16.56
N ALA A 635 18.42 -2.44 17.01
CA ALA A 635 17.28 -3.31 16.71
C ALA A 635 16.89 -3.29 15.22
N LEU A 636 16.95 -2.12 14.57
CA LEU A 636 16.70 -2.02 13.13
C LEU A 636 17.78 -2.74 12.30
N THR A 637 19.05 -2.62 12.70
CA THR A 637 20.19 -3.29 12.05
C THR A 637 20.12 -4.81 12.23
N GLU A 638 19.58 -5.30 13.35
CA GLU A 638 19.37 -6.72 13.62
C GLU A 638 18.14 -7.29 12.89
N ILE A 639 16.98 -6.60 12.95
CA ILE A 639 15.73 -7.06 12.29
C ILE A 639 15.85 -7.05 10.77
N PHE A 640 16.37 -5.97 10.19
CA PHE A 640 16.34 -5.76 8.74
C PHE A 640 17.65 -6.12 8.04
N GLY A 641 18.79 -6.16 8.73
CA GLY A 641 20.09 -6.44 8.11
C GLY A 641 20.52 -5.39 7.07
N ASP A 642 21.63 -5.66 6.38
CA ASP A 642 22.25 -4.66 5.50
C ASP A 642 21.39 -4.32 4.28
N ASP A 643 20.71 -5.28 3.67
CA ASP A 643 19.78 -5.05 2.55
C ASP A 643 18.45 -4.50 3.07
N SER A 644 18.49 -3.23 3.44
CA SER A 644 17.35 -2.42 3.88
C SER A 644 17.62 -0.91 3.73
N VAL A 645 16.57 -0.09 3.80
CA VAL A 645 16.68 1.38 3.91
C VAL A 645 16.03 1.85 5.21
N LEU A 646 16.78 2.50 6.09
CA LEU A 646 16.28 3.02 7.37
C LEU A 646 15.97 4.52 7.25
N GLN A 647 14.74 4.94 7.55
CA GLN A 647 14.25 6.29 7.25
C GLN A 647 13.89 7.12 8.50
N PHE A 648 14.69 8.15 8.74
CA PHE A 648 14.64 8.99 9.94
C PHE A 648 14.09 10.40 9.65
N GLY A 649 12.83 10.52 9.21
CA GLY A 649 12.20 11.83 8.92
C GLY A 649 12.22 12.79 10.12
N GLY A 650 11.36 12.51 11.12
CA GLY A 650 11.39 13.24 12.41
C GLY A 650 12.70 13.06 13.17
N GLY A 651 13.33 11.88 13.06
CA GLY A 651 14.64 11.57 13.65
C GLY A 651 15.83 12.34 13.06
N THR A 652 15.63 13.12 11.98
CA THR A 652 16.63 14.03 11.41
C THR A 652 16.20 15.48 11.59
N LEU A 653 15.00 15.85 11.11
CA LEU A 653 14.51 17.24 11.11
C LEU A 653 14.09 17.74 12.50
N GLY A 654 13.90 16.83 13.46
CA GLY A 654 13.62 17.15 14.87
C GLY A 654 14.88 17.27 15.74
N HIS A 655 16.08 17.11 15.18
CA HIS A 655 17.32 17.26 15.93
C HIS A 655 17.50 18.71 16.45
N PRO A 656 17.91 18.93 17.71
CA PRO A 656 17.97 20.27 18.32
C PRO A 656 18.92 21.24 17.61
N TRP A 657 19.89 20.73 16.85
CA TRP A 657 20.85 21.54 16.08
C TRP A 657 20.56 21.56 14.55
N GLY A 658 19.39 21.08 14.13
CA GLY A 658 18.95 21.08 12.73
C GLY A 658 19.38 19.85 11.90
N ASN A 659 19.06 19.92 10.60
CA ASN A 659 19.07 18.77 9.69
C ASN A 659 20.43 18.06 9.56
N ALA A 660 21.51 18.80 9.29
CA ALA A 660 22.82 18.19 9.05
C ALA A 660 23.35 17.46 10.30
N PRO A 661 23.32 18.04 11.52
CA PRO A 661 23.60 17.29 12.75
C PRO A 661 22.68 16.08 12.97
N GLY A 662 21.38 16.18 12.68
CA GLY A 662 20.46 15.03 12.75
C GLY A 662 20.84 13.91 11.78
N ALA A 663 21.34 14.25 10.60
CA ALA A 663 21.84 13.28 9.62
C ALA A 663 23.14 12.62 10.09
N VAL A 664 24.07 13.40 10.66
CA VAL A 664 25.33 12.90 11.26
C VAL A 664 25.02 11.94 12.40
N ALA A 665 24.12 12.29 13.31
CA ALA A 665 23.72 11.45 14.44
C ALA A 665 23.20 10.06 13.97
N ASN A 666 22.34 10.03 12.95
CA ASN A 666 21.85 8.77 12.39
C ASN A 666 22.94 8.00 11.60
N ARG A 667 23.84 8.70 10.89
CA ARG A 667 24.96 8.07 10.18
C ARG A 667 25.95 7.40 11.14
N VAL A 668 26.37 8.11 12.19
CA VAL A 668 27.27 7.62 13.25
C VAL A 668 26.65 6.45 14.01
N ALA A 669 25.37 6.56 14.40
CA ALA A 669 24.66 5.48 15.07
C ALA A 669 24.63 4.19 14.22
N LEU A 670 24.40 4.31 12.90
CA LEU A 670 24.38 3.15 12.02
C LEU A 670 25.77 2.52 11.87
N GLU A 671 26.79 3.31 11.55
CA GLU A 671 28.14 2.79 11.32
C GLU A 671 28.74 2.15 12.59
N ALA A 672 28.43 2.69 13.78
CA ALA A 672 28.77 2.07 15.07
C ALA A 672 28.05 0.73 15.29
N CYS A 673 26.77 0.60 14.94
CA CYS A 673 26.04 -0.67 15.02
C CYS A 673 26.59 -1.71 14.03
N VAL A 674 26.87 -1.31 12.79
CA VAL A 674 27.43 -2.20 11.75
C VAL A 674 28.84 -2.66 12.14
N GLN A 675 29.71 -1.76 12.62
CA GLN A 675 31.03 -2.12 13.13
C GLN A 675 30.92 -3.13 14.28
N ALA A 676 30.15 -2.82 15.33
CA ALA A 676 30.02 -3.68 16.50
C ALA A 676 29.48 -5.08 16.15
N ARG A 677 28.49 -5.16 15.25
CA ARG A 677 27.97 -6.44 14.73
C ARG A 677 29.05 -7.23 13.99
N ASN A 678 29.82 -6.57 13.12
CA ASN A 678 30.88 -7.21 12.34
C ASN A 678 32.09 -7.62 13.21
N GLU A 679 32.29 -6.97 14.36
CA GLU A 679 33.21 -7.36 15.44
C GLU A 679 32.66 -8.49 16.33
N GLY A 680 31.43 -8.96 16.09
CA GLY A 680 30.82 -10.10 16.78
C GLY A 680 30.01 -9.76 18.04
N ARG A 681 29.67 -8.48 18.27
CA ARG A 681 28.85 -8.04 19.42
C ARG A 681 27.36 -8.29 19.18
N ASP A 682 26.63 -8.63 20.24
CA ASP A 682 25.19 -8.89 20.21
C ASP A 682 24.40 -7.58 20.23
N LEU A 683 23.92 -7.11 19.07
CA LEU A 683 23.15 -5.87 18.95
C LEU A 683 21.85 -5.86 19.77
N ALA A 684 21.23 -7.02 20.00
CA ALA A 684 19.98 -7.13 20.76
C ALA A 684 20.20 -6.98 22.28
N ARG A 685 21.42 -7.24 22.76
CA ARG A 685 21.80 -7.12 24.19
C ARG A 685 22.65 -5.89 24.48
N GLU A 686 23.62 -5.60 23.62
CA GLU A 686 24.66 -4.58 23.80
C GLU A 686 24.34 -3.25 23.08
N GLY A 687 23.28 -3.21 22.26
CA GLY A 687 22.95 -2.06 21.41
C GLY A 687 22.90 -0.71 22.12
N ASN A 688 22.32 -0.66 23.32
CA ASN A 688 22.27 0.56 24.14
C ASN A 688 23.64 1.02 24.66
N GLU A 689 24.61 0.10 24.79
CA GLU A 689 25.97 0.43 25.18
C GLU A 689 26.79 0.90 23.98
N ILE A 690 26.64 0.24 22.82
CA ILE A 690 27.25 0.65 21.54
C ILE A 690 26.88 2.12 21.20
N ILE A 691 25.60 2.48 21.31
CA ILE A 691 25.14 3.86 21.08
C ILE A 691 25.70 4.84 22.11
N ARG A 692 25.84 4.45 23.39
CA ARG A 692 26.47 5.29 24.43
C ARG A 692 27.96 5.50 24.18
N GLU A 693 28.70 4.47 23.79
CA GLU A 693 30.13 4.59 23.47
C GLU A 693 30.34 5.50 22.24
N ALA A 694 29.52 5.37 21.19
CA ALA A 694 29.55 6.27 20.04
C ALA A 694 29.23 7.74 20.40
N SER A 695 28.27 7.95 21.32
CA SER A 695 27.90 9.30 21.80
C SER A 695 29.01 10.03 22.56
N LYS A 696 30.05 9.33 23.03
CA LYS A 696 31.19 9.98 23.72
C LYS A 696 32.06 10.81 22.76
N TRP A 697 32.02 10.53 21.46
CA TRP A 697 32.84 11.19 20.45
C TRP A 697 32.07 11.85 19.30
N SER A 698 30.78 11.57 19.12
CA SER A 698 29.87 12.41 18.30
C SER A 698 28.92 13.21 19.21
N PRO A 699 29.13 14.54 19.33
CA PRO A 699 28.21 15.43 20.05
C PRO A 699 26.79 15.44 19.46
N GLU A 700 26.66 15.24 18.14
CA GLU A 700 25.38 15.16 17.43
C GLU A 700 24.59 13.93 17.87
N LEU A 701 25.25 12.77 17.97
CA LEU A 701 24.63 11.56 18.51
C LEU A 701 24.26 11.75 19.99
N ALA A 702 25.10 12.37 20.80
CA ALA A 702 24.77 12.67 22.20
C ALA A 702 23.50 13.55 22.33
N ALA A 703 23.38 14.58 21.50
CA ALA A 703 22.20 15.45 21.47
C ALA A 703 20.93 14.71 20.99
N ALA A 704 21.04 13.87 19.95
CA ALA A 704 19.95 13.02 19.49
C ALA A 704 19.50 12.00 20.57
N CYS A 705 20.46 11.41 21.26
CA CYS A 705 20.24 10.45 22.34
C CYS A 705 19.47 11.07 23.51
N GLU A 706 19.86 12.25 23.98
CA GLU A 706 19.22 12.92 25.11
C GLU A 706 17.77 13.33 24.82
N VAL A 707 17.46 13.77 23.60
CA VAL A 707 16.11 14.21 23.21
C VAL A 707 15.12 13.04 23.08
N TRP A 708 15.56 11.83 22.75
CA TRP A 708 14.67 10.70 22.43
C TRP A 708 14.83 9.45 23.32
N LYS A 709 15.63 9.49 24.40
CA LYS A 709 15.89 8.33 25.29
C LYS A 709 14.66 7.66 25.91
N GLU A 710 13.64 8.45 26.30
CA GLU A 710 12.42 7.91 26.92
C GLU A 710 11.34 7.52 25.89
N ILE A 711 11.59 7.73 24.59
CA ILE A 711 10.55 7.65 23.56
C ILE A 711 10.47 6.25 22.96
N LYS A 712 9.29 5.63 23.11
CA LYS A 712 8.98 4.30 22.58
C LYS A 712 7.53 4.22 22.09
N PHE A 713 7.23 3.23 21.26
CA PHE A 713 5.88 2.94 20.77
C PHE A 713 5.44 1.52 21.15
N GLU A 714 5.37 1.28 22.46
CA GLU A 714 4.97 0.01 23.09
C GLU A 714 3.43 -0.08 23.17
N PHE A 715 2.81 -0.63 22.12
CA PHE A 715 1.38 -0.92 22.04
C PHE A 715 1.15 -2.37 21.62
N GLU A 716 0.04 -2.97 22.04
CA GLU A 716 -0.36 -4.30 21.59
C GLU A 716 -0.79 -4.27 20.11
N PRO A 717 -0.19 -5.09 19.22
CA PRO A 717 -0.54 -5.08 17.80
C PRO A 717 -1.90 -5.75 17.56
N VAL A 718 -2.63 -5.21 16.58
CA VAL A 718 -3.93 -5.70 16.13
C VAL A 718 -3.77 -6.99 15.31
N ASP A 719 -2.85 -7.02 14.35
CA ASP A 719 -2.52 -8.25 13.65
C ASP A 719 -1.46 -9.08 14.40
N LYS A 720 -1.68 -10.40 14.45
CA LYS A 720 -0.88 -11.37 15.19
C LYS A 720 -1.01 -12.75 14.58
N LEU A 721 0.13 -13.43 14.40
CA LEU A 721 0.15 -14.81 13.93
C LEU A 721 -0.66 -15.74 14.85
N ASP A 722 -1.22 -16.80 14.25
CA ASP A 722 -1.97 -17.82 14.98
C ASP A 722 -1.01 -18.63 15.86
N LYS A 723 -1.25 -18.66 17.18
CA LYS A 723 -0.39 -19.37 18.13
C LYS A 723 -0.88 -20.78 18.34
N GLU A 724 -0.04 -21.76 18.02
CA GLU A 724 -0.27 -23.12 18.50
C GLU A 724 -0.41 -23.11 20.04
N LYS A 725 -1.42 -23.81 20.55
CA LYS A 725 -1.51 -24.10 21.98
C LYS A 725 -0.33 -24.99 22.37
N LYS A 726 0.76 -24.40 22.87
CA LYS A 726 1.84 -25.12 23.54
C LYS A 726 1.20 -26.07 24.57
N GLY A 727 1.19 -27.35 24.24
CA GLY A 727 0.52 -28.35 25.05
C GLY A 727 1.08 -28.31 26.46
N TYR A 728 0.20 -28.13 27.45
CA TYR A 728 0.55 -28.32 28.86
C TYR A 728 0.96 -29.78 29.04
N LYS A 729 2.26 -30.08 28.87
CA LYS A 729 2.86 -31.30 29.39
C LYS A 729 2.59 -31.26 30.89
N LYS A 730 1.60 -32.02 31.35
CA LYS A 730 1.43 -32.31 32.78
C LYS A 730 2.81 -32.70 33.28
N LYS A 731 3.31 -32.03 34.33
CA LYS A 731 4.47 -32.54 35.04
C LYS A 731 4.09 -33.94 35.52
N ASN A 732 4.78 -34.96 35.02
CA ASN A 732 4.62 -36.30 35.55
C ASN A 732 5.08 -36.25 37.01
N GLN A 733 4.14 -36.28 37.94
CA GLN A 733 4.41 -36.71 39.30
C GLN A 733 4.74 -38.20 39.20
N ILE A 734 6.03 -38.49 39.26
CA ILE A 734 6.56 -39.81 39.64
C ILE A 734 6.69 -39.77 41.18
N PRO A 735 6.43 -40.89 41.90
CA PRO A 735 6.11 -40.85 43.33
C PRO A 735 7.14 -40.17 44.25
#